data_AF-A0AAW9S0L2-F1
#
_entry.id   AF-A0AAW9S0L2-F1
#
_cell.length_a   1.000
_cell.length_b   1.000
_cell.length_c   1.000
_cell.angle_alpha   90.00
_cell.angle_beta   90.00
_cell.angle_gamma   90.00
#
_symmetry.space_group_name_H-M   'P 1'
#
loop_
_entity.id
_entity.type
_entity.pdbx_description
1 polymer ?
#
loop_
_entity_poly.entity_id
_entity_poly.type
_entity_poly.pdbx_seq_one_letter_code
_entity_poly.pdbx_strand_id
1 'polypeptide(L)'
;MTILLVGHCQARPMQECLSAMTGLDVEPVNLQQSRWPGVDQNEWFADLASRAAAADQIYVLNVIWNLVSRFLPIEKVTLIPTIRCDAYHPDATFVTVGKTRIPSVANLDHSKLAVFAWCQGLSAGDTVRLFTPDTFRRIGYTDAWRHTSAYAKSQEERTGWPMVRQYEAWRRGPAFMLNRMHPKLFAHAQMCRMLAARLGLRTVFDTPENYLADPHGPLVGWPVYPGVAETFGLEGNFQFFVPETFRADLGLTVPALDLEGYIERCFEGYARFDRAELAANVGKWPEFADFDTRRSRPGQTAASPVRDKDRHPYTDIPDHQHFHRALAGIDMSELDPVVSTRFSINAQDKVATAGSCFAQHISAALTAEGLAFLNAEPAPPDMAEDDARAHQYGIYSARYGNIYSPRQLLQLFDRAFGRIAEDEEVWQRPDGRYADPFRPTVEPGGFENPDDVLKARRSHLSAVRAMFEQLEIFLFTLGITEAWRRKADGAVYPVAPGVAAGRYDPSVHEFVNFTLDDVVADLEAFFQRLRDVNPKARLILTVSPVSPVATYETKHIIRAATGMKSVLRVAADIMAARHEDCDYFPGYEVVAHPASRGTYVANDLRTVTPEGAAHVARLFLKHYAGSGSGRSAARDDDEPVICDDELLL
;
A
#
# COMPACT_ATOMS: atom_id res chain seq x y z
N MET A 1 -46.86 8.77 16.20
CA MET A 1 -46.24 7.46 16.43
C MET A 1 -45.18 7.64 17.49
N THR A 2 -45.33 6.99 18.64
CA THR A 2 -44.39 7.01 19.77
C THR A 2 -43.50 5.78 19.74
N ILE A 3 -42.20 5.97 19.95
CA ILE A 3 -41.21 4.89 19.92
C ILE A 3 -40.56 4.79 21.29
N LEU A 4 -40.50 3.58 21.85
CA LEU A 4 -39.72 3.29 23.06
C LEU A 4 -38.42 2.56 22.67
N LEU A 5 -37.27 3.17 22.96
CA LEU A 5 -35.96 2.60 22.68
C LEU A 5 -35.30 2.11 23.97
N VAL A 6 -35.34 0.80 24.20
CA VAL A 6 -34.86 0.13 25.41
C VAL A 6 -33.45 -0.42 25.19
N GLY A 7 -32.50 0.02 26.01
CA GLY A 7 -31.10 -0.37 25.86
C GLY A 7 -30.27 -0.10 27.10
N HIS A 8 -28.98 0.12 26.88
CA HIS A 8 -28.02 0.59 27.90
C HIS A 8 -27.51 1.99 27.50
N CYS A 9 -26.25 2.32 27.77
CA CYS A 9 -25.63 3.59 27.38
C CYS A 9 -25.78 3.96 25.90
N GLN A 10 -25.96 3.01 24.98
CA GLN A 10 -26.17 3.26 23.55
C GLN A 10 -27.58 3.74 23.19
N ALA A 11 -28.55 3.61 24.11
CA ALA A 11 -29.94 3.99 23.84
C ALA A 11 -30.07 5.51 23.57
N ARG A 12 -29.35 6.33 24.33
CA ARG A 12 -29.46 7.78 24.24
C ARG A 12 -28.95 8.36 22.90
N PRO A 13 -27.73 8.06 22.41
CA PRO A 13 -27.29 8.52 21.10
C PRO A 13 -28.19 8.04 19.95
N MET A 14 -28.66 6.79 20.00
CA MET A 14 -29.58 6.27 18.99
C MET A 14 -30.91 7.01 18.99
N GLN A 15 -31.43 7.32 20.18
CA GLN A 15 -32.64 8.13 20.33
C GLN A 15 -32.47 9.52 19.72
N GLU A 16 -31.39 10.23 20.05
CA GLU A 16 -31.12 11.56 19.49
C GLU A 16 -31.00 11.54 17.97
N CYS A 17 -30.27 10.56 17.41
CA CYS A 17 -30.19 10.39 15.96
C CYS A 17 -31.55 10.08 15.34
N LEU A 18 -32.33 9.16 15.91
CA LEU A 18 -33.60 8.72 15.32
C LEU A 18 -34.67 9.82 15.40
N SER A 19 -34.76 10.52 16.53
CA SER A 19 -35.64 11.69 16.68
C SER A 19 -35.27 12.80 15.70
N ALA A 20 -33.97 13.12 15.57
CA ALA A 20 -33.52 14.13 14.61
C ALA A 20 -33.79 13.72 13.15
N MET A 21 -33.60 12.44 12.81
CA MET A 21 -33.83 11.93 11.45
C MET A 21 -35.29 11.96 11.03
N THR A 22 -36.20 11.64 11.96
CA THR A 22 -37.60 11.33 11.61
C THR A 22 -38.61 12.37 12.10
N GLY A 23 -38.22 13.23 13.04
CA GLY A 23 -39.11 14.14 13.76
C GLY A 23 -40.07 13.41 14.72
N LEU A 24 -39.85 12.12 14.99
CA LEU A 24 -40.69 11.33 15.87
C LEU A 24 -40.29 11.47 17.33
N ASP A 25 -41.28 11.31 18.21
CA ASP A 25 -41.08 11.21 19.64
C ASP A 25 -40.50 9.82 19.97
N VAL A 26 -39.21 9.81 20.32
CA VAL A 26 -38.45 8.61 20.66
C VAL A 26 -37.98 8.73 22.10
N GLU A 27 -38.47 7.83 22.93
CA GLU A 27 -38.18 7.80 24.36
C GLU A 27 -37.08 6.78 24.66
N PRO A 28 -35.93 7.18 25.24
CA PRO A 28 -34.87 6.24 25.59
C PRO A 28 -35.10 5.65 26.99
N VAL A 29 -34.85 4.34 27.13
CA VAL A 29 -34.75 3.65 28.42
C VAL A 29 -33.35 3.08 28.57
N ASN A 30 -32.65 3.46 29.64
CA ASN A 30 -31.35 2.89 29.99
C ASN A 30 -31.50 1.91 31.17
N LEU A 31 -31.38 0.61 30.89
CA LEU A 31 -31.50 -0.47 31.88
C LEU A 31 -30.52 -0.31 33.06
N GLN A 32 -29.38 0.36 32.89
CA GLN A 32 -28.44 0.58 33.98
C GLN A 32 -29.04 1.41 35.13
N GLN A 33 -30.06 2.23 34.86
CA GLN A 33 -30.77 3.03 35.86
C GLN A 33 -31.50 2.17 36.90
N SER A 34 -31.94 0.97 36.51
CA SER A 34 -32.55 -0.01 37.45
C SER A 34 -31.60 -0.48 38.56
N ARG A 35 -30.29 -0.21 38.42
CA ARG A 35 -29.26 -0.61 39.36
C ARG A 35 -28.62 0.57 40.11
N TRP A 36 -29.16 1.77 39.93
CA TRP A 36 -28.65 2.94 40.64
C TRP A 36 -29.00 2.85 42.13
N PRO A 37 -28.13 3.37 43.02
CA PRO A 37 -28.42 3.43 44.44
C PRO A 37 -29.76 4.13 44.71
N GLY A 38 -30.62 3.50 45.51
CA GLY A 38 -31.92 4.05 45.90
C GLY A 38 -33.07 3.79 44.91
N VAL A 39 -32.83 3.09 43.80
CA VAL A 39 -33.90 2.69 42.86
C VAL A 39 -34.51 1.33 43.27
N ASP A 40 -35.83 1.29 43.47
CA ASP A 40 -36.56 0.02 43.61
C ASP A 40 -36.72 -0.64 42.23
N GLN A 41 -36.22 -1.87 42.10
CA GLN A 41 -36.22 -2.58 40.83
C GLN A 41 -37.63 -2.98 40.38
N ASN A 42 -38.52 -3.33 41.30
CA ASN A 42 -39.88 -3.73 40.94
C ASN A 42 -40.68 -2.53 40.42
N GLU A 43 -40.56 -1.38 41.08
CA GLU A 43 -41.18 -0.14 40.62
C GLU A 43 -40.62 0.29 39.26
N TRP A 44 -39.31 0.19 39.06
CA TRP A 44 -38.67 0.53 37.78
C TRP A 44 -39.14 -0.37 36.63
N PHE A 45 -39.25 -1.69 36.85
CA PHE A 45 -39.76 -2.60 35.82
C PHE A 45 -41.27 -2.45 35.59
N ALA A 46 -42.05 -2.04 36.60
CA ALA A 46 -43.46 -1.70 36.44
C ALA A 46 -43.62 -0.43 35.58
N ASP A 47 -42.79 0.60 35.81
CA ASP A 47 -42.74 1.80 34.95
C ASP A 47 -42.38 1.45 33.51
N LEU A 48 -41.36 0.62 33.30
CA LEU A 48 -40.99 0.13 31.96
C LEU A 48 -42.17 -0.55 31.26
N ALA A 49 -42.88 -1.45 31.95
CA ALA A 49 -44.03 -2.15 31.38
C ALA A 49 -45.17 -1.19 31.01
N SER A 50 -45.42 -0.17 31.84
CA SER A 50 -46.41 0.89 31.58
C SER A 50 -46.08 1.68 30.32
N ARG A 51 -44.82 2.14 30.19
CA ARG A 51 -44.33 2.89 29.02
C ARG A 51 -44.34 2.04 27.75
N ALA A 52 -43.95 0.77 27.87
CA ALA A 52 -43.99 -0.18 26.77
C ALA A 52 -45.42 -0.45 26.27
N ALA A 53 -46.41 -0.51 27.15
CA ALA A 53 -47.80 -0.66 26.77
C ALA A 53 -48.31 0.56 25.97
N ALA A 54 -47.89 1.77 26.36
CA ALA A 54 -48.26 3.03 25.72
C ALA A 54 -47.55 3.31 24.38
N ALA A 55 -46.40 2.68 24.12
CA ALA A 55 -45.65 2.88 22.88
C ALA A 55 -46.30 2.19 21.67
N ASP A 56 -46.21 2.83 20.49
CA ASP A 56 -46.63 2.23 19.22
C ASP A 56 -45.62 1.18 18.74
N GLN A 57 -44.32 1.46 18.89
CA GLN A 57 -43.23 0.55 18.53
C GLN A 57 -42.15 0.52 19.61
N ILE A 58 -41.54 -0.65 19.80
CA ILE A 58 -40.50 -0.84 20.81
C ILE A 58 -39.25 -1.39 20.14
N TYR A 59 -38.12 -0.73 20.39
CA TYR A 59 -36.83 -1.16 19.93
C TYR A 59 -35.97 -1.58 21.11
N VAL A 60 -35.39 -2.78 21.03
CA VAL A 60 -34.61 -3.33 22.14
C VAL A 60 -33.22 -3.70 21.66
N LEU A 61 -32.18 -3.16 22.29
CA LEU A 61 -30.82 -3.65 22.09
C LEU A 61 -30.74 -5.13 22.49
N ASN A 62 -30.36 -5.99 21.55
CA ASN A 62 -30.48 -7.43 21.70
C ASN A 62 -29.76 -8.01 22.93
N VAL A 63 -28.69 -7.38 23.41
CA VAL A 63 -27.91 -7.85 24.56
C VAL A 63 -28.71 -7.88 25.86
N ILE A 64 -29.76 -7.04 25.98
CA ILE A 64 -30.60 -6.97 27.18
C ILE A 64 -31.92 -7.74 27.04
N TRP A 65 -32.19 -8.35 25.89
CA TRP A 65 -33.48 -8.97 25.58
C TRP A 65 -33.98 -9.91 26.68
N ASN A 66 -33.13 -10.83 27.14
CA ASN A 66 -33.51 -11.82 28.17
C ASN A 66 -33.86 -11.20 29.53
N LEU A 67 -33.42 -9.97 29.80
CA LEU A 67 -33.71 -9.27 31.06
C LEU A 67 -35.04 -8.52 31.01
N VAL A 68 -35.43 -8.04 29.82
CA VAL A 68 -36.58 -7.13 29.67
C VAL A 68 -37.79 -7.77 28.99
N SER A 69 -37.62 -8.86 28.22
CA SER A 69 -38.67 -9.43 27.37
C SER A 69 -39.98 -9.74 28.09
N ARG A 70 -39.92 -10.22 29.34
CA ARG A 70 -41.10 -10.53 30.16
C ARG A 70 -41.95 -9.31 30.56
N PHE A 71 -41.42 -8.10 30.37
CA PHE A 71 -42.08 -6.84 30.69
C PHE A 71 -42.56 -6.07 29.46
N LEU A 72 -42.32 -6.62 28.25
CA LEU A 72 -42.59 -5.94 26.99
C LEU A 72 -43.65 -6.69 26.17
N PRO A 73 -44.55 -5.99 25.46
CA PRO A 73 -45.43 -6.59 24.46
C PRO A 73 -44.61 -7.05 23.24
N ILE A 74 -44.32 -8.35 23.17
CA ILE A 74 -43.36 -8.96 22.23
C ILE A 74 -43.73 -8.64 20.77
N GLU A 75 -45.01 -8.56 20.46
CA GLU A 75 -45.54 -8.24 19.13
C GLU A 75 -45.16 -6.83 18.64
N LYS A 76 -44.83 -5.90 19.54
CA LYS A 76 -44.38 -4.54 19.21
C LYS A 76 -42.85 -4.41 19.16
N VAL A 77 -42.11 -5.47 19.48
CA VAL A 77 -40.66 -5.41 19.67
C VAL A 77 -39.90 -5.72 18.37
N THR A 78 -38.99 -4.83 18.01
CA THR A 78 -37.90 -5.11 17.06
C THR A 78 -36.56 -5.13 17.78
N LEU A 79 -35.81 -6.23 17.62
CA LEU A 79 -34.46 -6.34 18.15
C LEU A 79 -33.46 -5.57 17.28
N ILE A 80 -32.63 -4.75 17.93
CA ILE A 80 -31.56 -3.98 17.30
C ILE A 80 -30.21 -4.52 17.76
N PRO A 81 -29.21 -4.63 16.86
CA PRO A 81 -27.84 -5.00 17.21
C PRO A 81 -27.22 -4.06 18.24
N THR A 82 -26.49 -4.64 19.19
CA THR A 82 -25.60 -3.86 20.06
C THR A 82 -24.26 -3.67 19.36
N ILE A 83 -23.75 -2.44 19.28
CA ILE A 83 -22.43 -2.20 18.66
C ILE A 83 -21.33 -2.43 19.69
N ARG A 84 -20.32 -3.23 19.35
CA ARG A 84 -19.12 -3.47 20.17
C ARG A 84 -17.95 -3.76 19.23
N CYS A 85 -16.80 -3.18 19.53
CA CYS A 85 -15.57 -3.51 18.83
C CYS A 85 -14.40 -3.37 19.79
N ASP A 86 -13.76 -4.50 20.09
CA ASP A 86 -12.58 -4.53 20.95
C ASP A 86 -11.30 -4.21 20.17
N ALA A 87 -11.36 -4.22 18.84
CA ALA A 87 -10.17 -4.24 17.98
C ALA A 87 -9.36 -2.94 17.96
N TYR A 88 -10.00 -1.78 18.15
CA TYR A 88 -9.29 -0.51 18.30
C TYR A 88 -8.67 -0.34 19.69
N HIS A 89 -9.22 -1.04 20.70
CA HIS A 89 -8.86 -0.85 22.11
C HIS A 89 -8.66 -2.22 22.80
N PRO A 90 -7.78 -3.11 22.27
CA PRO A 90 -7.65 -4.48 22.78
C PRO A 90 -7.10 -4.54 24.22
N ASP A 91 -6.44 -3.46 24.64
CA ASP A 91 -5.90 -3.26 25.98
C ASP A 91 -6.94 -2.81 27.01
N ALA A 92 -8.08 -2.26 26.57
CA ALA A 92 -9.10 -1.73 27.46
C ALA A 92 -9.90 -2.85 28.13
N THR A 93 -9.98 -2.84 29.46
CA THR A 93 -10.67 -3.87 30.24
C THR A 93 -11.29 -3.34 31.53
N PHE A 94 -12.22 -4.09 32.11
CA PHE A 94 -12.64 -3.87 33.48
C PHE A 94 -11.78 -4.69 34.43
N VAL A 95 -11.45 -4.11 35.58
CA VAL A 95 -10.70 -4.76 36.66
C VAL A 95 -11.60 -4.91 37.87
N THR A 96 -11.49 -6.08 38.52
CA THR A 96 -12.27 -6.41 39.71
C THR A 96 -11.37 -6.80 40.86
N VAL A 97 -11.76 -6.38 42.08
CA VAL A 97 -11.20 -6.89 43.34
C VAL A 97 -12.35 -7.64 44.03
N GLY A 98 -12.16 -8.95 44.22
CA GLY A 98 -13.26 -9.86 44.57
C GLY A 98 -14.36 -9.86 43.50
N LYS A 99 -15.58 -9.46 43.87
CA LYS A 99 -16.74 -9.32 42.96
C LYS A 99 -17.02 -7.87 42.56
N THR A 100 -16.22 -6.92 43.03
CA THR A 100 -16.46 -5.49 42.88
C THR A 100 -15.56 -4.93 41.79
N ARG A 101 -16.14 -4.17 40.85
CA ARG A 101 -15.37 -3.43 39.85
C ARG A 101 -14.75 -2.19 40.50
N ILE A 102 -13.46 -1.98 40.26
CA ILE A 102 -12.75 -0.80 40.76
C ILE A 102 -12.76 0.32 39.70
N PRO A 103 -12.68 1.60 40.11
CA PRO A 103 -12.60 2.72 39.17
C PRO A 103 -11.21 2.81 38.51
N SER A 104 -11.17 3.31 37.27
CA SER A 104 -9.96 3.66 36.55
C SER A 104 -9.71 5.16 36.56
N VAL A 105 -8.45 5.56 36.38
CA VAL A 105 -8.03 6.97 36.24
C VAL A 105 -8.63 7.61 34.97
N ALA A 106 -8.82 6.83 33.91
CA ALA A 106 -9.49 7.25 32.67
C ALA A 106 -10.97 6.81 32.65
N ASN A 107 -11.64 6.95 33.79
CA ASN A 107 -13.06 6.60 34.01
C ASN A 107 -13.34 5.08 34.01
N LEU A 108 -13.65 4.48 32.86
CA LEU A 108 -14.27 3.15 32.80
C LEU A 108 -13.28 1.99 32.65
N ASP A 109 -12.33 2.10 31.73
CA ASP A 109 -11.45 0.99 31.34
C ASP A 109 -10.07 1.13 31.98
N HIS A 110 -9.44 0.02 32.28
CA HIS A 110 -8.03 -0.09 32.66
C HIS A 110 -7.24 -0.65 31.48
N SER A 111 -5.95 -0.31 31.43
CA SER A 111 -4.97 -0.99 30.57
C SER A 111 -4.64 -2.35 31.15
N LYS A 112 -4.89 -3.43 30.40
CA LYS A 112 -4.45 -4.78 30.78
C LYS A 112 -2.93 -4.82 30.93
N LEU A 113 -2.20 -4.17 30.03
CA LEU A 113 -0.74 -4.13 30.03
C LEU A 113 -0.19 -3.41 31.28
N ALA A 114 -0.83 -2.32 31.71
CA ALA A 114 -0.46 -1.63 32.96
C ALA A 114 -0.78 -2.48 34.20
N VAL A 115 -1.93 -3.13 34.26
CA VAL A 115 -2.29 -4.04 35.38
C VAL A 115 -1.30 -5.20 35.45
N PHE A 116 -1.00 -5.81 34.30
CA PHE A 116 -0.01 -6.88 34.18
C PHE A 116 1.36 -6.42 34.67
N ALA A 117 1.87 -5.30 34.16
CA ALA A 117 3.18 -4.76 34.52
C ALA A 117 3.28 -4.44 36.02
N TRP A 118 2.21 -3.90 36.62
CA TRP A 118 2.18 -3.65 38.06
C TRP A 118 2.22 -4.95 38.87
N CYS A 119 1.47 -5.96 38.46
CA CYS A 119 1.51 -7.28 39.11
C CYS A 119 2.91 -7.90 39.04
N GLN A 120 3.64 -7.69 37.93
CA GLN A 120 5.04 -8.11 37.76
C GLN A 120 6.05 -7.24 38.52
N GLY A 121 5.61 -6.15 39.16
CA GLY A 121 6.49 -5.25 39.93
C GLY A 121 7.38 -4.35 39.09
N LEU A 122 6.97 -4.05 37.86
CA LEU A 122 7.67 -3.06 37.04
C LEU A 122 7.45 -1.63 37.56
N SER A 123 8.37 -0.73 37.22
CA SER A 123 8.20 0.71 37.40
C SER A 123 7.29 1.30 36.30
N ALA A 124 6.79 2.51 36.49
CA ALA A 124 6.00 3.20 35.46
C ALA A 124 6.80 3.39 34.16
N GLY A 125 8.04 3.87 34.27
CA GLY A 125 8.94 4.04 33.11
C GLY A 125 9.30 2.72 32.41
N ASP A 126 9.51 1.62 33.14
CA ASP A 126 9.68 0.30 32.52
C ASP A 126 8.42 -0.18 31.81
N THR A 127 7.25 0.17 32.35
CA THR A 127 5.95 -0.18 31.78
C THR A 127 5.68 0.60 30.49
N VAL A 128 6.05 1.88 30.42
CA VAL A 128 6.00 2.69 29.17
C VAL A 128 6.73 1.96 28.03
N ARG A 129 7.88 1.35 28.31
CA ARG A 129 8.67 0.59 27.32
C ARG A 129 7.99 -0.68 26.81
N LEU A 130 6.92 -1.13 27.45
CA LEU A 130 6.11 -2.24 26.94
C LEU A 130 5.11 -1.78 25.87
N PHE A 131 4.76 -0.50 25.76
CA PHE A 131 3.78 0.00 24.79
C PHE A 131 4.39 0.21 23.40
N THR A 132 4.80 -0.90 22.79
CA THR A 132 5.44 -0.92 21.46
C THR A 132 4.66 -1.80 20.50
N PRO A 133 4.76 -1.56 19.18
CA PRO A 133 4.17 -2.45 18.18
C PRO A 133 4.59 -3.92 18.32
N ASP A 134 5.82 -4.18 18.76
CA ASP A 134 6.29 -5.55 19.02
C ASP A 134 5.52 -6.23 20.15
N THR A 135 5.40 -5.56 21.30
CA THR A 135 4.60 -6.08 22.41
C THR A 135 3.16 -6.31 21.97
N PHE A 136 2.54 -5.35 21.29
CA PHE A 136 1.17 -5.46 20.82
C PHE A 136 0.95 -6.68 19.92
N ARG A 137 1.88 -6.97 18.99
CA ARG A 137 1.84 -8.19 18.19
C ARG A 137 1.95 -9.45 19.05
N ARG A 138 2.92 -9.49 19.97
CA ARG A 138 3.18 -10.66 20.83
C ARG A 138 2.00 -11.03 21.73
N ILE A 139 1.26 -10.04 22.22
CA ILE A 139 0.06 -10.24 23.04
C ILE A 139 -1.24 -10.25 22.20
N GLY A 140 -1.13 -10.29 20.86
CA GLY A 140 -2.27 -10.47 19.94
C GLY A 140 -3.18 -9.26 19.76
N TYR A 141 -2.76 -8.07 20.18
CA TYR A 141 -3.57 -6.84 20.03
C TYR A 141 -3.82 -6.47 18.57
N THR A 142 -2.87 -6.77 17.68
CA THR A 142 -2.99 -6.51 16.24
C THR A 142 -3.94 -7.48 15.53
N ASP A 143 -4.32 -8.59 16.16
CA ASP A 143 -5.24 -9.60 15.60
C ASP A 143 -6.68 -9.47 16.11
N ALA A 144 -6.95 -8.49 16.96
CA ALA A 144 -8.22 -8.34 17.67
C ALA A 144 -9.44 -8.14 16.77
N TRP A 145 -9.25 -7.77 15.48
CA TRP A 145 -10.34 -7.70 14.51
C TRP A 145 -11.06 -9.04 14.33
N ARG A 146 -10.37 -10.17 14.48
CA ARG A 146 -11.00 -11.52 14.39
C ARG A 146 -12.16 -11.68 15.36
N HIS A 147 -12.00 -11.17 16.59
CA HIS A 147 -13.06 -11.19 17.60
C HIS A 147 -14.22 -10.25 17.24
N THR A 148 -13.91 -9.06 16.72
CA THR A 148 -14.94 -8.12 16.23
C THR A 148 -15.73 -8.72 15.06
N SER A 149 -15.08 -9.38 14.10
CA SER A 149 -15.76 -10.05 12.98
C SER A 149 -16.68 -11.18 13.46
N ALA A 150 -16.21 -12.02 14.40
CA ALA A 150 -17.04 -13.06 15.00
C ALA A 150 -18.24 -12.47 15.76
N TYR A 151 -18.04 -11.37 16.49
CA TYR A 151 -19.12 -10.64 17.15
C TYR A 151 -20.13 -10.10 16.13
N ALA A 152 -19.68 -9.42 15.07
CA ALA A 152 -20.56 -8.89 14.02
C ALA A 152 -21.42 -9.98 13.39
N LYS A 153 -20.83 -11.14 13.08
CA LYS A 153 -21.57 -12.32 12.60
C LYS A 153 -22.63 -12.79 13.60
N SER A 154 -22.28 -12.89 14.89
CA SER A 154 -23.24 -13.27 15.92
C SER A 154 -24.40 -12.26 16.07
N GLN A 155 -24.14 -10.97 15.85
CA GLN A 155 -25.19 -9.94 15.88
C GLN A 155 -26.12 -10.11 14.68
N GLU A 156 -25.57 -10.33 13.49
CA GLU A 156 -26.33 -10.57 12.26
C GLU A 156 -27.22 -11.81 12.39
N GLU A 157 -26.69 -12.94 12.88
CA GLU A 157 -27.46 -14.16 13.10
C GLU A 157 -28.60 -13.98 14.13
N ARG A 158 -28.36 -13.21 15.20
CA ARG A 158 -29.36 -13.02 16.27
C ARG A 158 -30.47 -12.04 15.94
N THR A 159 -30.21 -11.10 15.05
CA THR A 159 -31.11 -9.96 14.82
C THR A 159 -31.58 -9.84 13.37
N GLY A 160 -30.89 -10.51 12.43
CA GLY A 160 -31.17 -10.42 10.99
C GLY A 160 -30.77 -9.08 10.36
N TRP A 161 -29.86 -8.32 10.99
CA TRP A 161 -29.31 -7.07 10.43
C TRP A 161 -27.97 -7.35 9.76
N PRO A 162 -27.62 -6.70 8.63
CA PRO A 162 -26.41 -6.99 7.86
C PRO A 162 -25.15 -6.42 8.52
N MET A 163 -24.88 -6.85 9.76
CA MET A 163 -23.81 -6.32 10.61
C MET A 163 -22.43 -6.71 10.11
N VAL A 164 -22.25 -7.86 9.45
CA VAL A 164 -20.95 -8.21 8.85
C VAL A 164 -20.54 -7.16 7.83
N ARG A 165 -21.46 -6.80 6.92
CA ARG A 165 -21.22 -5.75 5.92
C ARG A 165 -21.00 -4.39 6.58
N GLN A 166 -21.78 -4.05 7.60
CA GLN A 166 -21.71 -2.76 8.26
C GLN A 166 -20.39 -2.57 9.03
N TYR A 167 -19.90 -3.59 9.74
CA TYR A 167 -18.61 -3.52 10.44
C TYR A 167 -17.43 -3.41 9.46
N GLU A 168 -17.46 -4.13 8.33
CA GLU A 168 -16.43 -3.96 7.29
C GLU A 168 -16.51 -2.58 6.61
N ALA A 169 -17.70 -1.98 6.51
CA ALA A 169 -17.82 -0.59 6.05
C ALA A 169 -17.20 0.39 7.05
N TRP A 170 -17.51 0.26 8.34
CA TRP A 170 -16.89 1.06 9.39
C TRP A 170 -15.38 0.88 9.47
N ARG A 171 -14.87 -0.34 9.25
CA ARG A 171 -13.43 -0.65 9.26
C ARG A 171 -12.62 0.18 8.27
N ARG A 172 -13.20 0.49 7.10
CA ARG A 172 -12.53 1.23 6.03
C ARG A 172 -12.49 2.74 6.26
N GLY A 173 -13.23 3.23 7.25
CA GLY A 173 -13.31 4.65 7.59
C GLY A 173 -12.57 5.00 8.88
N PRO A 174 -12.84 6.18 9.47
CA PRO A 174 -12.28 6.55 10.76
C PRO A 174 -12.73 5.58 11.86
N ALA A 175 -11.91 5.44 12.92
CA ALA A 175 -12.29 4.63 14.09
C ALA A 175 -13.68 5.03 14.60
N PHE A 176 -14.62 4.08 14.56
CA PHE A 176 -16.04 4.29 14.88
C PHE A 176 -16.37 4.09 16.36
N MET A 177 -15.35 3.89 17.20
CA MET A 177 -15.50 3.63 18.63
C MET A 177 -14.70 4.66 19.44
N LEU A 178 -15.28 5.13 20.54
CA LEU A 178 -14.62 5.94 21.58
C LEU A 178 -13.93 5.06 22.62
N ASN A 179 -14.48 3.88 22.90
CA ASN A 179 -13.84 2.78 23.60
C ASN A 179 -14.49 1.46 23.13
N ARG A 180 -14.20 0.33 23.77
CA ARG A 180 -14.73 -0.98 23.34
C ARG A 180 -16.27 -1.11 23.29
N MET A 181 -17.04 -0.29 24.03
CA MET A 181 -18.51 -0.38 24.15
C MET A 181 -19.27 0.87 23.71
N HIS A 182 -18.59 1.99 23.43
CA HIS A 182 -19.21 3.27 23.09
C HIS A 182 -18.85 3.66 21.66
N PRO A 183 -19.76 3.45 20.70
CA PRO A 183 -19.60 3.92 19.33
C PRO A 183 -19.63 5.45 19.27
N LYS A 184 -18.93 6.02 18.30
CA LYS A 184 -19.10 7.43 17.95
C LYS A 184 -20.48 7.66 17.37
N LEU A 185 -20.98 8.88 17.49
CA LEU A 185 -22.32 9.26 17.04
C LEU A 185 -22.63 8.85 15.59
N PHE A 186 -21.67 8.94 14.67
CA PHE A 186 -21.91 8.55 13.27
C PHE A 186 -22.24 7.06 13.09
N ALA A 187 -21.71 6.18 13.94
CA ALA A 187 -22.04 4.76 13.91
C ALA A 187 -23.49 4.53 14.37
N HIS A 188 -23.94 5.27 15.39
CA HIS A 188 -25.33 5.29 15.82
C HIS A 188 -26.26 5.84 14.74
N ALA A 189 -25.89 6.95 14.09
CA ALA A 189 -26.66 7.51 12.98
C ALA A 189 -26.79 6.52 11.82
N GLN A 190 -25.73 5.82 11.44
CA GLN A 190 -25.81 4.79 10.40
C GLN A 190 -26.75 3.65 10.78
N MET A 191 -26.72 3.17 12.03
CA MET A 191 -27.71 2.20 12.52
C MET A 191 -29.15 2.75 12.47
N CYS A 192 -29.35 4.02 12.85
CA CYS A 192 -30.67 4.65 12.80
C CYS A 192 -31.18 4.83 11.36
N ARG A 193 -30.31 5.11 10.38
CA ARG A 193 -30.67 5.08 8.94
C ARG A 193 -31.11 3.70 8.49
N MET A 194 -30.37 2.66 8.87
CA MET A 194 -30.74 1.28 8.56
C MET A 194 -32.09 0.91 9.19
N LEU A 195 -32.35 1.39 10.41
CA LEU A 195 -33.62 1.20 11.12
C LEU A 195 -34.78 1.93 10.45
N ALA A 196 -34.62 3.21 10.15
CA ALA A 196 -35.64 3.99 9.45
C ALA A 196 -35.99 3.34 8.09
N ALA A 197 -34.98 2.95 7.31
CA ALA A 197 -35.18 2.27 6.03
C ALA A 197 -35.91 0.92 6.17
N ARG A 198 -35.50 0.08 7.12
CA ARG A 198 -36.11 -1.23 7.36
C ARG A 198 -37.59 -1.12 7.75
N LEU A 199 -37.95 -0.04 8.42
CA LEU A 199 -39.29 0.19 8.94
C LEU A 199 -40.14 1.12 8.07
N GLY A 200 -39.60 1.57 6.92
CA GLY A 200 -40.30 2.49 6.02
C GLY A 200 -40.59 3.85 6.66
N LEU A 201 -39.81 4.26 7.67
CA LEU A 201 -39.96 5.57 8.29
C LEU A 201 -39.44 6.64 7.34
N ARG A 202 -40.24 7.69 7.14
CA ARG A 202 -39.80 8.88 6.41
C ARG A 202 -38.71 9.58 7.21
N THR A 203 -37.54 9.75 6.61
CA THR A 203 -36.50 10.64 7.12
C THR A 203 -36.67 12.04 6.55
N VAL A 204 -36.45 13.05 7.38
CA VAL A 204 -36.41 14.47 7.02
C VAL A 204 -34.99 15.03 7.09
N PHE A 205 -34.07 14.32 7.75
CA PHE A 205 -32.70 14.75 7.99
C PHE A 205 -31.74 13.56 8.06
N ASP A 206 -30.98 13.31 6.99
CA ASP A 206 -30.25 12.04 6.83
C ASP A 206 -28.88 11.99 7.53
N THR A 207 -28.35 13.10 8.01
CA THR A 207 -26.97 13.21 8.54
C THR A 207 -26.87 13.94 9.90
N PRO A 208 -27.62 13.54 10.93
CA PRO A 208 -27.60 14.19 12.25
C PRO A 208 -26.25 14.15 12.95
N GLU A 209 -25.38 13.19 12.61
CA GLU A 209 -24.03 13.08 13.17
C GLU A 209 -23.15 14.31 12.91
N ASN A 210 -23.48 15.13 11.92
CA ASN A 210 -22.73 16.33 11.58
C ASN A 210 -23.16 17.56 12.42
N TYR A 211 -24.30 17.49 13.12
CA TYR A 211 -24.94 18.65 13.74
C TYR A 211 -25.30 18.44 15.22
N LEU A 212 -25.47 17.19 15.64
CA LEU A 212 -25.69 16.85 17.04
C LEU A 212 -24.35 16.66 17.75
N ALA A 213 -24.30 17.07 19.03
CA ALA A 213 -23.18 16.74 19.89
C ALA A 213 -23.19 15.24 20.23
N ASP A 214 -22.02 14.60 20.23
CA ASP A 214 -21.91 13.19 20.64
C ASP A 214 -22.15 13.06 22.15
N PRO A 215 -23.21 12.36 22.61
CA PRO A 215 -23.49 12.24 24.04
C PRO A 215 -22.44 11.46 24.84
N HIS A 216 -21.63 10.63 24.16
CA HIS A 216 -20.55 9.85 24.79
C HIS A 216 -19.21 10.58 24.78
N GLY A 217 -18.98 11.47 23.81
CA GLY A 217 -17.72 12.19 23.64
C GLY A 217 -17.17 12.85 24.92
N PRO A 218 -17.98 13.59 25.70
CA PRO A 218 -17.55 14.20 26.96
C PRO A 218 -17.29 13.22 28.11
N LEU A 219 -17.75 11.97 27.98
CA LEU A 219 -17.80 10.99 29.08
C LEU A 219 -16.73 9.89 28.97
N VAL A 220 -16.33 9.54 27.75
CA VAL A 220 -15.44 8.40 27.50
C VAL A 220 -14.51 8.67 26.32
N GLY A 221 -13.27 8.22 26.43
CA GLY A 221 -12.31 8.24 25.34
C GLY A 221 -11.11 7.37 25.66
N TRP A 222 -10.80 6.43 24.78
CA TRP A 222 -9.61 5.59 24.85
C TRP A 222 -8.79 5.78 23.58
N PRO A 223 -7.47 5.97 23.68
CA PRO A 223 -6.64 6.16 22.50
C PRO A 223 -6.49 4.84 21.72
N VAL A 224 -6.46 4.94 20.40
CA VAL A 224 -5.99 3.84 19.55
C VAL A 224 -4.47 3.93 19.51
N TYR A 225 -3.78 2.95 20.07
CA TYR A 225 -2.31 2.98 20.15
C TYR A 225 -1.68 2.97 18.76
N PRO A 226 -0.58 3.67 18.50
CA PRO A 226 0.06 3.74 17.18
C PRO A 226 0.20 2.39 16.46
N GLY A 227 0.78 1.38 17.11
CA GLY A 227 0.94 0.04 16.51
C GLY A 227 -0.34 -0.77 16.35
N VAL A 228 -1.44 -0.40 17.02
CA VAL A 228 -2.78 -0.95 16.76
C VAL A 228 -3.47 -0.16 15.65
N ALA A 229 -3.36 1.17 15.66
CA ALA A 229 -3.95 2.08 14.68
C ALA A 229 -3.42 1.80 13.26
N GLU A 230 -2.13 1.47 13.15
CA GLU A 230 -1.46 1.08 11.92
C GLU A 230 -2.16 -0.10 11.21
N THR A 231 -2.66 -1.09 11.97
CA THR A 231 -3.38 -2.26 11.42
C THR A 231 -4.70 -1.88 10.72
N PHE A 232 -5.19 -0.67 10.97
CA PHE A 232 -6.40 -0.10 10.38
C PHE A 232 -6.12 1.09 9.45
N GLY A 233 -4.85 1.45 9.21
CA GLY A 233 -4.49 2.63 8.43
C GLY A 233 -4.91 3.95 9.11
N LEU A 234 -4.94 3.96 10.45
CA LEU A 234 -5.31 5.13 11.25
C LEU A 234 -4.07 5.74 11.92
N GLU A 235 -4.15 7.04 12.21
CA GLU A 235 -3.19 7.69 13.10
C GLU A 235 -3.53 7.36 14.56
N GLY A 236 -2.55 6.81 15.28
CA GLY A 236 -2.69 6.45 16.69
C GLY A 236 -1.97 7.41 17.63
N ASN A 237 -2.28 7.33 18.92
CA ASN A 237 -1.63 8.12 19.96
C ASN A 237 -1.70 7.40 21.33
N PHE A 238 -1.12 8.01 22.35
CA PHE A 238 -1.23 7.56 23.74
C PHE A 238 -1.82 8.64 24.66
N GLN A 239 -2.87 9.32 24.20
CA GLN A 239 -3.56 10.36 24.96
C GLN A 239 -4.81 9.77 25.61
N PHE A 240 -4.77 9.55 26.91
CA PHE A 240 -5.86 8.96 27.69
C PHE A 240 -6.79 10.05 28.19
N PHE A 241 -7.98 10.15 27.60
CA PHE A 241 -8.97 11.16 27.95
C PHE A 241 -9.45 11.00 29.41
N VAL A 242 -9.53 12.12 30.12
CA VAL A 242 -10.04 12.19 31.50
C VAL A 242 -11.31 13.05 31.51
N PRO A 243 -12.48 12.48 31.83
CA PRO A 243 -13.73 13.24 31.89
C PRO A 243 -13.67 14.32 32.97
N GLU A 244 -14.40 15.42 32.76
CA GLU A 244 -14.37 16.60 33.63
C GLU A 244 -14.60 16.28 35.11
N THR A 245 -15.50 15.34 35.41
CA THR A 245 -15.80 14.87 36.77
C THR A 245 -14.60 14.28 37.51
N PHE A 246 -13.57 13.80 36.79
CA PHE A 246 -12.34 13.24 37.37
C PHE A 246 -11.15 14.21 37.27
N ARG A 247 -11.21 15.21 36.37
CA ARG A 247 -10.09 16.16 36.17
C ARG A 247 -9.82 17.00 37.42
N ALA A 248 -10.88 17.46 38.09
CA ALA A 248 -10.79 18.31 39.28
C ALA A 248 -10.03 17.59 40.42
N ASP A 249 -10.36 16.32 40.66
CA ASP A 249 -9.73 15.50 41.70
C ASP A 249 -8.25 15.18 41.40
N LEU A 250 -7.87 15.21 40.11
CA LEU A 250 -6.51 14.93 39.65
C LEU A 250 -5.67 16.19 39.41
N GLY A 251 -6.25 17.39 39.57
CA GLY A 251 -5.57 18.67 39.34
C GLY A 251 -5.15 18.90 37.88
N LEU A 252 -5.85 18.31 36.90
CA LEU A 252 -5.51 18.39 35.49
C LEU A 252 -6.12 19.63 34.83
N THR A 253 -5.30 20.42 34.14
CA THR A 253 -5.73 21.58 33.33
C THR A 253 -6.09 21.19 31.89
N VAL A 254 -5.54 20.08 31.40
CA VAL A 254 -5.82 19.51 30.08
C VAL A 254 -6.69 18.24 30.21
N PRO A 255 -7.55 17.92 29.22
CA PRO A 255 -8.51 16.83 29.33
C PRO A 255 -7.92 15.44 29.04
N ALA A 256 -6.61 15.25 29.13
CA ALA A 256 -5.96 13.97 28.87
C ALA A 256 -4.66 13.81 29.66
N LEU A 257 -4.25 12.56 29.87
CA LEU A 257 -2.92 12.16 30.33
C LEU A 257 -2.13 11.57 29.16
N ASP A 258 -0.82 11.81 29.13
CA ASP A 258 0.07 11.03 28.29
C ASP A 258 0.27 9.61 28.84
N LEU A 259 1.06 8.80 28.14
CA LEU A 259 1.25 7.38 28.51
C LEU A 259 1.86 7.20 29.90
N GLU A 260 2.93 7.94 30.19
CA GLU A 260 3.67 7.82 31.45
C GLU A 260 2.80 8.30 32.61
N GLY A 261 2.19 9.48 32.50
CA GLY A 261 1.28 10.01 33.51
C GLY A 261 0.05 9.12 33.73
N TYR A 262 -0.49 8.51 32.67
CA TYR A 262 -1.57 7.52 32.81
C TYR A 262 -1.13 6.29 33.62
N ILE A 263 0.05 5.73 33.34
CA ILE A 263 0.58 4.55 34.03
C ILE A 263 0.89 4.86 35.49
N GLU A 264 1.53 5.99 35.79
CA GLU A 264 1.84 6.41 37.16
C GLU A 264 0.59 6.49 38.02
N ARG A 265 -0.45 7.17 37.52
CA ARG A 265 -1.75 7.29 38.21
C ARG A 265 -2.44 5.94 38.37
N CYS A 266 -2.33 5.05 37.39
CA CYS A 266 -2.83 3.68 37.51
C CYS A 266 -2.14 2.97 38.67
N PHE A 267 -0.81 3.06 38.78
CA PHE A 267 -0.04 2.39 39.82
C PHE A 267 -0.34 2.96 41.21
N GLU A 268 -0.50 4.28 41.35
CA GLU A 268 -0.98 4.93 42.56
C GLU A 268 -2.36 4.39 43.01
N GLY A 269 -3.27 4.20 42.05
CA GLY A 269 -4.59 3.62 42.30
C GLY A 269 -4.51 2.15 42.72
N TYR A 270 -3.66 1.36 42.06
CA TYR A 270 -3.49 -0.06 42.33
C TYR A 270 -2.81 -0.35 43.66
N ALA A 271 -1.96 0.55 44.16
CA ALA A 271 -1.28 0.40 45.45
C ALA A 271 -2.24 0.32 46.66
N ARG A 272 -3.52 0.68 46.48
CA ARG A 272 -4.57 0.60 47.51
C ARG A 272 -5.15 -0.80 47.69
N PHE A 273 -4.83 -1.73 46.81
CA PHE A 273 -5.38 -3.08 46.77
C PHE A 273 -4.29 -4.13 46.93
N ASP A 274 -4.69 -5.33 47.36
CA ASP A 274 -3.77 -6.46 47.40
C ASP A 274 -3.35 -6.87 45.98
N ARG A 275 -2.05 -7.08 45.79
CA ARG A 275 -1.47 -7.38 44.48
C ARG A 275 -1.96 -8.74 43.93
N ALA A 276 -2.16 -9.73 44.79
CA ALA A 276 -2.66 -11.04 44.36
C ALA A 276 -4.12 -10.97 43.90
N GLU A 277 -4.93 -10.11 44.51
CA GLU A 277 -6.31 -9.85 44.07
C GLU A 277 -6.36 -9.21 42.67
N LEU A 278 -5.45 -8.27 42.39
CA LEU A 278 -5.32 -7.69 41.05
C LEU A 278 -4.78 -8.70 40.03
N ALA A 279 -3.79 -9.52 40.42
CA ALA A 279 -3.22 -10.57 39.58
C ALA A 279 -4.25 -11.64 39.17
N ALA A 280 -5.31 -11.86 39.95
CA ALA A 280 -6.40 -12.74 39.58
C ALA A 280 -7.16 -12.28 38.31
N ASN A 281 -7.10 -11.00 37.94
CA ASN A 281 -7.60 -10.51 36.66
C ASN A 281 -6.68 -10.92 35.51
N VAL A 282 -5.36 -10.80 35.71
CA VAL A 282 -4.34 -11.19 34.72
C VAL A 282 -4.46 -12.67 34.35
N GLY A 283 -4.75 -13.54 35.32
CA GLY A 283 -4.97 -14.97 35.07
C GLY A 283 -6.15 -15.29 34.13
N LYS A 284 -7.02 -14.31 33.84
CA LYS A 284 -8.13 -14.45 32.88
C LYS A 284 -7.75 -14.03 31.45
N TRP A 285 -6.56 -13.48 31.26
CA TRP A 285 -6.08 -12.92 30.00
C TRP A 285 -5.02 -13.84 29.40
N PRO A 286 -5.41 -14.80 28.54
CA PRO A 286 -4.48 -15.79 27.98
C PRO A 286 -3.31 -15.15 27.24
N GLU A 287 -3.48 -13.93 26.71
CA GLU A 287 -2.43 -13.16 26.05
C GLU A 287 -1.21 -12.84 26.93
N PHE A 288 -1.34 -12.93 28.26
CA PHE A 288 -0.25 -12.69 29.21
C PHE A 288 0.32 -13.95 29.87
N ALA A 289 -0.21 -15.15 29.56
CA ALA A 289 0.18 -16.38 30.24
C ALA A 289 1.68 -16.71 30.11
N ASP A 290 2.25 -16.46 28.92
CA ASP A 290 3.67 -16.71 28.60
C ASP A 290 4.45 -15.43 28.27
N PHE A 291 3.90 -14.26 28.61
CA PHE A 291 4.49 -12.98 28.24
C PHE A 291 5.64 -12.58 29.20
N ASP A 292 6.88 -12.72 28.74
CA ASP A 292 8.08 -12.27 29.48
C ASP A 292 8.43 -10.81 29.17
N THR A 293 8.42 -9.97 30.22
CA THR A 293 8.73 -8.54 30.19
C THR A 293 10.21 -8.24 29.92
N ARG A 294 11.11 -9.20 30.15
CA ARG A 294 12.57 -9.02 29.97
C ARG A 294 13.00 -8.99 28.51
N ARG A 295 12.21 -9.60 27.61
CA ARG A 295 12.47 -9.63 26.16
C ARG A 295 12.14 -8.33 25.43
N SER A 296 11.43 -7.41 26.10
CA SER A 296 11.01 -6.12 25.52
C SER A 296 11.95 -4.95 25.87
N ARG A 297 13.14 -5.23 26.45
CA ARG A 297 14.18 -4.22 26.66
C ARG A 297 14.98 -4.01 25.36
N PRO A 298 15.08 -2.79 24.81
CA PRO A 298 15.91 -2.54 23.65
C PRO A 298 17.38 -2.68 24.04
N GLY A 299 18.13 -3.60 23.41
CA GLY A 299 19.60 -3.59 23.47
C GLY A 299 20.34 -4.91 23.70
N GLN A 300 19.69 -6.07 23.79
CA GLN A 300 20.42 -7.35 23.83
C GLN A 300 19.72 -8.43 23.00
N THR A 301 20.06 -8.48 21.71
CA THR A 301 19.91 -9.68 20.88
C THR A 301 20.97 -10.70 21.32
N ALA A 302 20.67 -11.44 22.39
CA ALA A 302 21.32 -12.72 22.65
C ALA A 302 20.30 -13.83 22.34
N ALA A 303 20.55 -14.57 21.26
CA ALA A 303 19.74 -15.71 20.86
C ALA A 303 19.61 -16.70 22.02
N SER A 304 18.39 -16.92 22.51
CA SER A 304 18.08 -18.09 23.33
C SER A 304 17.85 -19.29 22.41
N PRO A 305 18.31 -20.50 22.78
CA PRO A 305 18.35 -21.63 21.87
C PRO A 305 16.93 -22.07 21.54
N VAL A 306 16.62 -22.11 20.25
CA VAL A 306 15.40 -22.73 19.71
C VAL A 306 15.41 -24.20 20.15
N ARG A 307 14.33 -24.67 20.78
CA ARG A 307 14.17 -26.10 21.06
C ARG A 307 14.22 -26.83 19.71
N ASP A 308 14.99 -27.91 19.61
CA ASP A 308 15.31 -28.61 18.36
C ASP A 308 14.07 -29.10 17.56
N LYS A 309 12.89 -29.09 18.18
CA LYS A 309 11.59 -29.46 17.56
C LYS A 309 10.83 -28.30 16.91
N ASP A 310 11.18 -27.03 17.21
CA ASP A 310 10.51 -25.82 16.70
C ASP A 310 11.32 -25.08 15.63
N ARG A 311 12.52 -25.59 15.32
CA ARG A 311 13.42 -25.01 14.32
C ARG A 311 12.97 -25.46 12.93
N HIS A 312 12.44 -24.53 12.14
CA HIS A 312 12.11 -24.78 10.74
C HIS A 312 13.06 -23.99 9.82
N PRO A 313 13.18 -24.35 8.53
CA PRO A 313 14.14 -23.70 7.62
C PRO A 313 13.94 -22.18 7.42
N TYR A 314 12.82 -21.60 7.87
CA TYR A 314 12.52 -20.17 7.80
C TYR A 314 12.66 -19.45 9.15
N THR A 315 13.18 -20.12 10.21
CA THR A 315 13.33 -19.49 11.53
C THR A 315 14.43 -18.43 11.54
N ASP A 316 15.55 -18.72 10.87
CA ASP A 316 16.77 -17.91 10.90
C ASP A 316 17.03 -17.17 9.57
N ILE A 317 16.02 -17.04 8.69
CA ILE A 317 16.19 -16.32 7.42
C ILE A 317 16.14 -14.79 7.63
N PRO A 318 16.83 -14.01 6.78
CA PRO A 318 16.84 -12.55 6.88
C PRO A 318 15.45 -11.90 6.79
N ASP A 319 15.29 -10.72 7.40
CA ASP A 319 13.99 -10.02 7.45
C ASP A 319 13.43 -9.67 6.06
N HIS A 320 14.27 -9.34 5.08
CA HIS A 320 13.85 -9.08 3.71
C HIS A 320 13.22 -10.32 3.02
N GLN A 321 13.43 -11.53 3.56
CA GLN A 321 12.81 -12.77 3.09
C GLN A 321 11.47 -13.07 3.77
N HIS A 322 11.07 -12.26 4.76
CA HIS A 322 9.77 -12.36 5.44
C HIS A 322 8.88 -11.20 5.03
N PHE A 323 7.81 -11.47 4.27
CA PHE A 323 6.89 -10.43 3.75
C PHE A 323 6.47 -9.40 4.81
N HIS A 324 6.03 -9.85 5.99
CA HIS A 324 5.62 -8.92 7.04
C HIS A 324 6.78 -8.09 7.60
N ARG A 325 8.00 -8.64 7.70
CA ARG A 325 9.15 -7.89 8.24
C ARG A 325 9.76 -6.95 7.18
N ALA A 326 9.66 -7.33 5.92
CA ALA A 326 10.15 -6.57 4.78
C ALA A 326 9.22 -5.42 4.38
N LEU A 327 7.89 -5.58 4.54
CA LEU A 327 6.91 -4.68 3.93
C LEU A 327 5.83 -4.13 4.89
N ALA A 328 5.57 -4.75 6.04
CA ALA A 328 4.53 -4.23 6.93
C ALA A 328 5.04 -2.97 7.63
N GLY A 329 4.37 -1.85 7.40
CA GLY A 329 4.64 -0.59 8.09
C GLY A 329 5.76 0.27 7.49
N ILE A 330 6.38 -0.15 6.39
CA ILE A 330 7.34 0.71 5.68
C ILE A 330 6.60 1.83 4.95
N ASP A 331 7.16 3.03 4.97
CA ASP A 331 6.66 4.09 4.09
C ASP A 331 6.92 3.71 2.63
N MET A 332 6.04 4.13 1.73
CA MET A 332 6.16 3.83 0.31
C MET A 332 7.47 4.37 -0.29
N SER A 333 7.94 5.52 0.18
CA SER A 333 9.22 6.10 -0.22
C SER A 333 10.43 5.34 0.36
N GLU A 334 10.22 4.38 1.25
CA GLU A 334 11.25 3.51 1.82
C GLU A 334 11.25 2.10 1.20
N LEU A 335 10.31 1.80 0.29
CA LEU A 335 10.27 0.52 -0.42
C LEU A 335 11.56 0.27 -1.19
N ASP A 336 12.38 -0.64 -0.67
CA ASP A 336 13.67 -1.00 -1.24
C ASP A 336 13.78 -2.52 -1.40
N PRO A 337 13.43 -3.08 -2.58
CA PRO A 337 13.53 -4.52 -2.83
C PRO A 337 14.95 -4.97 -3.20
N VAL A 338 15.96 -4.07 -3.24
CA VAL A 338 17.32 -4.42 -3.61
C VAL A 338 18.08 -4.89 -2.37
N VAL A 339 18.40 -6.19 -2.35
CA VAL A 339 19.12 -6.82 -1.22
C VAL A 339 20.64 -6.74 -1.41
N SER A 340 21.10 -7.04 -2.63
CA SER A 340 22.51 -7.06 -3.00
C SER A 340 22.63 -6.90 -4.50
N THR A 341 23.69 -6.24 -4.95
CA THR A 341 24.09 -6.16 -6.36
C THR A 341 25.26 -7.10 -6.62
N ARG A 342 25.37 -7.62 -7.85
CA ARG A 342 26.50 -8.49 -8.25
C ARG A 342 27.79 -7.72 -8.47
N PHE A 343 27.67 -6.45 -8.81
CA PHE A 343 28.80 -5.55 -9.04
C PHE A 343 28.38 -4.11 -8.80
N SER A 344 29.37 -3.26 -8.53
CA SER A 344 29.20 -1.81 -8.44
C SER A 344 29.63 -1.10 -9.73
N ILE A 345 29.15 0.13 -9.89
CA ILE A 345 29.47 1.08 -10.94
C ILE A 345 30.43 2.10 -10.32
N ASN A 346 31.65 2.17 -10.83
CA ASN A 346 32.58 3.22 -10.43
C ASN A 346 32.35 4.48 -11.28
N ALA A 347 32.81 5.63 -10.79
CA ALA A 347 32.64 6.91 -11.48
C ALA A 347 33.20 6.94 -12.91
N GLN A 348 34.21 6.11 -13.22
CA GLN A 348 34.84 6.02 -14.53
C GLN A 348 34.23 4.94 -15.44
N ASP A 349 33.35 4.09 -14.90
CA ASP A 349 32.74 3.01 -15.67
C ASP A 349 31.82 3.63 -16.72
N LYS A 350 32.10 3.40 -18.00
CA LYS A 350 31.27 3.91 -19.10
C LYS A 350 29.93 3.19 -19.12
N VAL A 351 28.87 3.87 -18.71
CA VAL A 351 27.51 3.30 -18.64
C VAL A 351 26.74 3.65 -19.91
N ALA A 352 26.33 2.64 -20.67
CA ALA A 352 25.43 2.78 -21.80
C ALA A 352 24.02 2.30 -21.45
N THR A 353 22.98 3.01 -21.91
CA THR A 353 21.58 2.71 -21.57
C THR A 353 20.71 2.56 -22.82
N ALA A 354 19.98 1.46 -22.95
CA ALA A 354 18.99 1.26 -24.00
C ALA A 354 17.69 0.69 -23.42
N GLY A 355 16.60 0.71 -24.20
CA GLY A 355 15.35 0.06 -23.79
C GLY A 355 14.10 0.86 -24.10
N SER A 356 13.05 0.60 -23.33
CA SER A 356 11.83 1.42 -23.31
C SER A 356 12.09 2.85 -22.80
N CYS A 357 11.11 3.72 -22.98
CA CYS A 357 11.10 5.10 -22.49
C CYS A 357 11.43 5.26 -21.00
N PHE A 358 11.15 4.25 -20.17
CA PHE A 358 11.50 4.25 -18.75
C PHE A 358 13.02 4.31 -18.50
N ALA A 359 13.85 3.84 -19.44
CA ALA A 359 15.30 3.92 -19.32
C ALA A 359 15.80 5.38 -19.22
N GLN A 360 15.09 6.34 -19.82
CA GLN A 360 15.45 7.76 -19.83
C GLN A 360 15.57 8.34 -18.41
N HIS A 361 14.78 7.85 -17.45
CA HIS A 361 14.84 8.29 -16.07
C HIS A 361 16.16 7.87 -15.41
N ILE A 362 16.66 6.67 -15.71
CA ILE A 362 17.94 6.19 -15.16
C ILE A 362 19.10 6.91 -15.86
N SER A 363 19.04 7.10 -17.19
CA SER A 363 20.07 7.86 -17.94
C SER A 363 20.22 9.31 -17.46
N ALA A 364 19.10 9.98 -17.17
CA ALA A 364 19.11 11.32 -16.60
C ALA A 364 19.74 11.34 -15.20
N ALA A 365 19.40 10.37 -14.34
CA ALA A 365 19.96 10.26 -13.00
C ALA A 365 21.46 9.95 -13.01
N LEU A 366 21.92 9.07 -13.91
CA LEU A 366 23.35 8.78 -14.11
C LEU A 366 24.13 10.05 -14.48
N THR A 367 23.60 10.83 -15.41
CA THR A 367 24.21 12.10 -15.86
C THR A 367 24.25 13.12 -14.72
N ALA A 368 23.17 13.26 -13.96
CA ALA A 368 23.05 14.21 -12.86
C ALA A 368 24.04 13.92 -11.71
N GLU A 369 24.31 12.65 -11.42
CA GLU A 369 25.30 12.23 -10.40
C GLU A 369 26.74 12.23 -10.91
N GLY A 370 26.98 12.66 -12.15
CA GLY A 370 28.33 12.75 -12.72
C GLY A 370 28.99 11.40 -13.01
N LEU A 371 28.21 10.32 -13.13
CA LEU A 371 28.71 9.04 -13.62
C LEU A 371 29.02 9.15 -15.12
N ALA A 372 29.98 8.35 -15.60
CA ALA A 372 30.41 8.38 -17.00
C ALA A 372 29.36 7.80 -17.96
N PHE A 373 28.24 8.51 -18.15
CA PHE A 373 27.23 8.20 -19.16
C PHE A 373 27.85 8.23 -20.56
N LEU A 374 27.80 7.11 -21.27
CA LEU A 374 28.39 6.97 -22.59
C LEU A 374 27.40 7.46 -23.65
N ASN A 375 27.59 8.70 -24.11
CA ASN A 375 26.91 9.25 -25.27
C ASN A 375 27.78 9.07 -26.53
N ALA A 376 27.48 8.05 -27.35
CA ALA A 376 28.24 7.70 -28.53
C ALA A 376 27.80 8.45 -29.80
N GLU A 377 26.64 9.12 -29.76
CA GLU A 377 26.10 9.92 -30.86
C GLU A 377 25.63 11.28 -30.33
N PRO A 378 26.56 12.17 -29.95
CA PRO A 378 26.23 13.46 -29.35
C PRO A 378 25.62 14.42 -30.39
N ALA A 379 24.86 15.40 -29.89
CA ALA A 379 24.33 16.49 -30.71
C ALA A 379 25.47 17.29 -31.35
N PRO A 380 25.26 17.86 -32.55
CA PRO A 380 26.15 18.87 -33.10
C PRO A 380 26.37 20.01 -32.08
N PRO A 381 27.60 20.53 -31.90
CA PRO A 381 27.91 21.51 -30.85
C PRO A 381 27.05 22.79 -30.87
N ASP A 382 26.56 23.18 -32.05
CA ASP A 382 25.79 24.41 -32.26
C ASP A 382 24.27 24.17 -32.33
N MET A 383 23.80 22.95 -32.06
CA MET A 383 22.38 22.62 -32.05
C MET A 383 21.74 23.06 -30.72
N ALA A 384 20.62 23.77 -30.78
CA ALA A 384 19.85 24.14 -29.60
C ALA A 384 19.38 22.88 -28.84
N GLU A 385 19.28 22.97 -27.52
CA GLU A 385 18.94 21.82 -26.65
C GLU A 385 17.56 21.22 -27.00
N ASP A 386 16.56 22.07 -27.23
CA ASP A 386 15.22 21.65 -27.66
C ASP A 386 15.25 20.91 -29.01
N ASP A 387 16.03 21.41 -29.97
CA ASP A 387 16.20 20.76 -31.27
C ASP A 387 16.94 19.44 -31.12
N ALA A 388 18.01 19.41 -30.33
CA ALA A 388 18.77 18.19 -30.05
C ALA A 388 17.87 17.11 -29.46
N ARG A 389 17.02 17.48 -28.49
CA ARG A 389 16.05 16.61 -27.85
C ARG A 389 14.95 16.14 -28.81
N ALA A 390 14.40 17.03 -29.64
CA ALA A 390 13.41 16.67 -30.65
C ALA A 390 13.97 15.65 -31.66
N HIS A 391 15.26 15.74 -31.98
CA HIS A 391 15.98 14.78 -32.81
C HIS A 391 16.56 13.59 -32.01
N GLN A 392 16.19 13.45 -30.73
CA GLN A 392 16.57 12.37 -29.82
C GLN A 392 18.05 12.25 -29.47
N TYR A 393 18.83 13.33 -29.59
CA TYR A 393 20.19 13.38 -29.06
C TYR A 393 20.18 13.41 -27.52
N GLY A 394 21.12 12.71 -26.89
CA GLY A 394 21.29 12.71 -25.44
C GLY A 394 20.20 11.98 -24.63
N ILE A 395 19.18 11.42 -25.29
CA ILE A 395 18.10 10.65 -24.64
C ILE A 395 18.60 9.26 -24.20
N TYR A 396 19.35 8.62 -25.08
CA TYR A 396 20.01 7.34 -24.87
C TYR A 396 21.48 7.43 -25.26
N SER A 397 22.21 6.32 -25.18
CA SER A 397 23.63 6.27 -25.54
C SER A 397 23.89 6.40 -27.05
N ALA A 398 22.89 6.21 -27.90
CA ALA A 398 22.88 6.56 -29.32
C ALA A 398 21.43 6.82 -29.79
N ARG A 399 21.25 7.40 -30.99
CA ARG A 399 19.92 7.77 -31.53
C ARG A 399 19.20 6.57 -32.17
N TYR A 400 18.99 5.48 -31.43
CA TYR A 400 18.23 4.30 -31.90
C TYR A 400 16.73 4.36 -31.59
N GLY A 401 16.25 5.37 -30.85
CA GLY A 401 14.86 5.43 -30.39
C GLY A 401 14.56 4.42 -29.28
N ASN A 402 13.30 4.00 -29.12
CA ASN A 402 12.99 2.98 -28.13
C ASN A 402 13.33 1.58 -28.66
N ILE A 403 14.00 0.77 -27.82
CA ILE A 403 14.26 -0.65 -28.08
C ILE A 403 13.45 -1.46 -27.08
N TYR A 404 12.26 -1.89 -27.48
CA TYR A 404 11.32 -2.51 -26.55
C TYR A 404 11.60 -4.00 -26.30
N SER A 405 12.11 -4.73 -27.29
CA SER A 405 12.29 -6.19 -27.21
C SER A 405 13.76 -6.61 -27.38
N PRO A 406 14.20 -7.73 -26.77
CA PRO A 406 15.53 -8.28 -27.01
C PRO A 406 15.83 -8.58 -28.47
N ARG A 407 14.82 -8.96 -29.27
CA ARG A 407 14.98 -9.19 -30.71
C ARG A 407 15.46 -7.93 -31.43
N GLN A 408 14.90 -6.77 -31.11
CA GLN A 408 15.34 -5.48 -31.67
C GLN A 408 16.77 -5.15 -31.24
N LEU A 409 17.12 -5.40 -29.97
CA LEU A 409 18.48 -5.18 -29.46
C LEU A 409 19.51 -6.06 -30.18
N LEU A 410 19.24 -7.37 -30.31
CA LEU A 410 20.11 -8.30 -31.02
C LEU A 410 20.26 -7.90 -32.49
N GLN A 411 19.15 -7.53 -33.14
CA GLN A 411 19.18 -7.04 -34.53
C GLN A 411 20.01 -5.76 -34.66
N LEU A 412 19.90 -4.81 -33.74
CA LEU A 412 20.68 -3.59 -33.75
C LEU A 412 22.18 -3.90 -33.63
N PHE A 413 22.56 -4.77 -32.71
CA PHE A 413 23.94 -5.24 -32.55
C PHE A 413 24.45 -5.88 -33.84
N ASP A 414 23.68 -6.80 -34.41
CA ASP A 414 24.08 -7.52 -35.62
C ASP A 414 24.28 -6.61 -36.82
N ARG A 415 23.43 -5.58 -36.96
CA ARG A 415 23.59 -4.55 -37.99
C ARG A 415 24.83 -3.69 -37.76
N ALA A 416 25.10 -3.29 -36.51
CA ALA A 416 26.27 -2.48 -36.16
C ALA A 416 27.61 -3.20 -36.41
N PHE A 417 27.63 -4.53 -36.26
CA PHE A 417 28.80 -5.37 -36.50
C PHE A 417 28.80 -6.06 -37.87
N GLY A 418 27.88 -5.71 -38.77
CA GLY A 418 27.81 -6.25 -40.14
C GLY A 418 27.55 -7.76 -40.22
N ARG A 419 26.90 -8.34 -39.20
CA ARG A 419 26.51 -9.76 -39.16
C ARG A 419 25.26 -10.05 -39.98
N ILE A 420 24.47 -9.01 -40.25
CA ILE A 420 23.35 -9.02 -41.20
C ILE A 420 23.75 -8.08 -42.34
N ALA A 421 23.37 -8.43 -43.57
CA ALA A 421 23.60 -7.58 -44.74
C ALA A 421 22.98 -6.19 -44.53
N GLU A 422 23.60 -5.16 -45.13
CA GLU A 422 23.01 -3.82 -45.14
C GLU A 422 21.61 -3.87 -45.75
N ASP A 423 20.65 -3.34 -45.00
CA ASP A 423 19.26 -3.26 -45.42
C ASP A 423 19.07 -1.89 -46.07
N GLU A 424 18.65 -1.90 -47.33
CA GLU A 424 18.38 -0.69 -48.10
C GLU A 424 16.92 -0.21 -47.95
N GLU A 425 16.10 -0.87 -47.11
CA GLU A 425 14.73 -0.43 -46.88
C GLU A 425 14.70 0.98 -46.30
N VAL A 426 13.85 1.80 -46.90
CA VAL A 426 13.45 3.13 -46.43
C VAL A 426 11.93 3.19 -46.43
N TRP A 427 11.36 3.87 -45.43
CA TRP A 427 9.92 4.09 -45.36
C TRP A 427 9.59 5.47 -45.88
N GLN A 428 8.56 5.56 -46.72
CA GLN A 428 8.01 6.85 -47.13
C GLN A 428 6.93 7.31 -46.14
N ARG A 429 6.94 8.59 -45.82
CA ARG A 429 5.96 9.28 -44.98
C ARG A 429 4.80 9.83 -45.83
N PRO A 430 3.64 10.15 -45.23
CA PRO A 430 2.52 10.74 -45.96
C PRO A 430 2.84 12.09 -46.65
N ASP A 431 3.79 12.85 -46.10
CA ASP A 431 4.28 14.12 -46.65
C ASP A 431 5.28 13.96 -47.82
N GLY A 432 5.58 12.71 -48.21
CA GLY A 432 6.51 12.38 -49.30
C GLY A 432 7.98 12.28 -48.86
N ARG A 433 8.32 12.64 -47.62
CA ARG A 433 9.67 12.49 -47.05
C ARG A 433 9.95 11.05 -46.63
N TYR A 434 11.19 10.77 -46.25
CA TYR A 434 11.65 9.41 -45.94
C TYR A 434 12.04 9.25 -44.47
N ALA A 435 11.87 8.06 -43.93
CA ALA A 435 12.22 7.70 -42.56
C ALA A 435 12.96 6.37 -42.52
N ASP A 436 13.79 6.20 -41.49
CA ASP A 436 14.45 4.93 -41.20
C ASP A 436 13.43 3.97 -40.56
N PRO A 437 13.06 2.82 -41.18
CA PRO A 437 12.14 1.83 -40.59
C PRO A 437 12.51 1.37 -39.19
N PHE A 438 13.81 1.36 -38.84
CA PHE A 438 14.27 0.91 -37.54
C PHE A 438 14.33 2.03 -36.50
N ARG A 439 14.15 3.28 -36.93
CA ARG A 439 14.25 4.49 -36.12
C ARG A 439 13.29 5.57 -36.64
N PRO A 440 11.99 5.27 -36.82
CA PRO A 440 11.12 6.10 -37.66
C PRO A 440 10.76 7.47 -37.05
N THR A 441 11.06 7.68 -35.77
CA THR A 441 10.75 8.90 -35.01
C THR A 441 11.97 9.75 -34.67
N VAL A 442 13.20 9.30 -34.99
CA VAL A 442 14.44 10.01 -34.61
C VAL A 442 14.67 11.27 -35.43
N GLU A 443 14.04 11.36 -36.59
CA GLU A 443 14.05 12.52 -37.48
C GLU A 443 12.61 13.00 -37.68
N PRO A 444 12.10 13.90 -36.82
CA PRO A 444 10.67 14.26 -36.77
C PRO A 444 10.12 14.76 -38.11
N GLY A 445 10.93 15.52 -38.84
CA GLY A 445 10.61 16.05 -40.15
C GLY A 445 10.87 15.08 -41.30
N GLY A 446 11.45 13.91 -41.06
CA GLY A 446 11.92 12.99 -42.10
C GLY A 446 13.05 13.56 -42.97
N PHE A 447 13.71 12.65 -43.69
CA PHE A 447 14.78 12.95 -44.64
C PHE A 447 14.21 13.34 -46.01
N GLU A 448 14.91 14.21 -46.73
CA GLU A 448 14.52 14.63 -48.08
C GLU A 448 14.67 13.50 -49.10
N ASN A 449 15.74 12.70 -49.00
CA ASN A 449 16.05 11.63 -49.96
C ASN A 449 16.29 10.28 -49.26
N PRO A 450 16.01 9.14 -49.93
CA PRO A 450 16.35 7.81 -49.42
C PRO A 450 17.82 7.64 -49.06
N ASP A 451 18.72 8.21 -49.86
CA ASP A 451 20.18 8.10 -49.63
C ASP A 451 20.62 8.77 -48.33
N ASP A 452 19.92 9.83 -47.91
CA ASP A 452 20.19 10.51 -46.65
C ASP A 452 19.80 9.63 -45.44
N VAL A 453 18.72 8.86 -45.57
CA VAL A 453 18.34 7.84 -44.57
C VAL A 453 19.45 6.79 -44.43
N LEU A 454 19.94 6.25 -45.55
CA LEU A 454 20.98 5.23 -45.56
C LEU A 454 22.30 5.77 -45.00
N LYS A 455 22.66 7.01 -45.33
CA LYS A 455 23.84 7.69 -44.79
C LYS A 455 23.73 7.91 -43.28
N ALA A 456 22.58 8.40 -42.81
CA ALA A 456 22.32 8.57 -41.38
C ALA A 456 22.35 7.24 -40.63
N ARG A 457 21.79 6.17 -41.22
CA ARG A 457 21.84 4.80 -40.67
C ARG A 457 23.27 4.29 -40.53
N ARG A 458 24.11 4.42 -41.56
CA ARG A 458 25.52 4.00 -41.49
C ARG A 458 26.29 4.75 -40.40
N SER A 459 26.10 6.07 -40.30
CA SER A 459 26.72 6.89 -39.25
C SER A 459 26.29 6.43 -37.85
N HIS A 460 24.98 6.21 -37.67
CA HIS A 460 24.40 5.72 -36.42
C HIS A 460 24.93 4.33 -36.04
N LEU A 461 24.94 3.37 -36.96
CA LEU A 461 25.43 2.02 -36.71
C LEU A 461 26.93 2.03 -36.34
N SER A 462 27.72 2.94 -36.90
CA SER A 462 29.11 3.15 -36.48
C SER A 462 29.21 3.67 -35.05
N ALA A 463 28.34 4.60 -34.64
CA ALA A 463 28.27 5.07 -33.25
C ALA A 463 27.81 3.97 -32.28
N VAL A 464 26.81 3.18 -32.66
CA VAL A 464 26.33 2.03 -31.86
C VAL A 464 27.41 0.97 -31.70
N ARG A 465 28.18 0.68 -32.76
CA ARG A 465 29.34 -0.20 -32.68
C ARG A 465 30.36 0.32 -31.67
N ALA A 466 30.74 1.60 -31.78
CA ALA A 466 31.68 2.23 -30.87
C ALA A 466 31.19 2.22 -29.42
N MET A 467 29.88 2.40 -29.19
CA MET A 467 29.25 2.27 -27.87
C MET A 467 29.46 0.88 -27.27
N PHE A 468 29.14 -0.19 -28.00
CA PHE A 468 29.30 -1.56 -27.51
C PHE A 468 30.77 -1.96 -27.31
N GLU A 469 31.69 -1.46 -28.14
CA GLU A 469 33.13 -1.69 -27.99
C GLU A 469 33.73 -0.97 -26.76
N GLN A 470 33.11 0.11 -26.28
CA GLN A 470 33.68 0.98 -25.25
C GLN A 470 32.97 0.93 -23.89
N LEU A 471 31.73 0.48 -23.82
CA LEU A 471 30.99 0.44 -22.55
C LEU A 471 31.67 -0.49 -21.54
N GLU A 472 31.45 -0.22 -20.26
CA GLU A 472 31.75 -1.19 -19.20
C GLU A 472 30.47 -1.79 -18.63
N ILE A 473 29.38 -1.02 -18.66
CA ILE A 473 28.08 -1.44 -18.16
C ILE A 473 27.02 -1.10 -19.19
N PHE A 474 26.24 -2.10 -19.58
CA PHE A 474 25.08 -1.93 -20.41
C PHE A 474 23.81 -2.13 -19.58
N LEU A 475 23.04 -1.07 -19.40
CA LEU A 475 21.72 -1.10 -18.76
C LEU A 475 20.65 -1.24 -19.85
N PHE A 476 19.90 -2.33 -19.83
CA PHE A 476 18.82 -2.58 -20.77
C PHE A 476 17.46 -2.70 -20.07
N THR A 477 16.55 -1.78 -20.40
CA THR A 477 15.19 -1.75 -19.85
C THR A 477 14.21 -2.43 -20.81
N LEU A 478 13.78 -3.64 -20.46
CA LEU A 478 12.85 -4.47 -21.21
C LEU A 478 11.44 -3.85 -21.25
N GLY A 479 10.90 -3.67 -22.45
CA GLY A 479 9.63 -2.99 -22.69
C GLY A 479 8.45 -3.93 -22.87
N ILE A 480 8.34 -4.55 -24.05
CA ILE A 480 7.21 -5.38 -24.47
C ILE A 480 7.68 -6.59 -25.30
N THR A 481 6.83 -7.61 -25.43
CA THR A 481 7.10 -8.82 -26.24
C THR A 481 6.41 -8.79 -27.60
N GLU A 482 5.48 -7.87 -27.82
CA GLU A 482 4.83 -7.66 -29.10
C GLU A 482 5.72 -6.86 -30.06
N ALA A 483 5.72 -7.25 -31.33
CA ALA A 483 6.40 -6.52 -32.38
C ALA A 483 5.79 -6.79 -33.75
N TRP A 484 6.25 -6.04 -34.75
CA TRP A 484 5.95 -6.27 -36.15
C TRP A 484 7.19 -6.76 -36.89
N ARG A 485 7.03 -7.82 -37.66
CA ARG A 485 8.11 -8.51 -38.36
C ARG A 485 7.89 -8.50 -39.87
N ARG A 486 8.95 -8.21 -40.62
CA ARG A 486 9.00 -8.42 -42.07
C ARG A 486 9.17 -9.91 -42.36
N LYS A 487 8.26 -10.48 -43.13
CA LYS A 487 8.22 -11.92 -43.43
C LYS A 487 9.41 -12.42 -44.24
N ALA A 488 9.97 -11.57 -45.10
CA ALA A 488 11.01 -11.95 -46.06
C ALA A 488 12.31 -12.42 -45.38
N ASP A 489 12.70 -11.77 -44.29
CA ASP A 489 13.99 -11.99 -43.62
C ASP A 489 13.92 -11.95 -42.09
N GLY A 490 12.72 -11.72 -41.54
CA GLY A 490 12.49 -11.69 -40.10
C GLY A 490 12.88 -10.39 -39.41
N ALA A 491 13.17 -9.32 -40.15
CA ALA A 491 13.50 -8.02 -39.54
C ALA A 491 12.34 -7.50 -38.68
N VAL A 492 12.66 -6.98 -37.51
CA VAL A 492 11.68 -6.50 -36.53
C VAL A 492 11.72 -4.98 -36.43
N TYR A 493 10.54 -4.36 -36.46
CA TYR A 493 10.35 -2.93 -36.40
C TYR A 493 9.99 -2.45 -34.98
N PRO A 494 10.37 -1.21 -34.61
CA PRO A 494 10.02 -0.61 -33.32
C PRO A 494 8.53 -0.28 -33.19
N VAL A 495 7.88 0.04 -34.31
CA VAL A 495 6.45 0.36 -34.40
C VAL A 495 5.84 -0.32 -35.63
N ALA A 496 4.52 -0.47 -35.65
CA ALA A 496 3.83 -1.02 -36.82
C ALA A 496 4.04 -0.12 -38.06
N PRO A 497 4.31 -0.69 -39.24
CA PRO A 497 4.36 0.10 -40.48
C PRO A 497 3.05 0.88 -40.68
N GLY A 498 3.15 2.16 -41.00
CA GLY A 498 2.02 3.08 -41.14
C GLY A 498 1.62 3.84 -39.88
N VAL A 499 2.21 3.53 -38.70
CA VAL A 499 2.01 4.33 -37.48
C VAL A 499 2.86 5.60 -37.53
N ALA A 500 4.18 5.46 -37.65
CA ALA A 500 5.09 6.61 -37.76
C ALA A 500 5.44 6.95 -39.22
N ALA A 501 5.68 5.93 -40.04
CA ALA A 501 5.99 6.02 -41.46
C ALA A 501 5.76 4.65 -42.14
N GLY A 502 5.89 4.59 -43.46
CA GLY A 502 5.72 3.35 -44.21
C GLY A 502 4.26 2.96 -44.39
N ARG A 503 4.02 1.73 -44.86
CA ARG A 503 2.68 1.22 -45.11
C ARG A 503 2.56 -0.22 -44.66
N TYR A 504 1.54 -0.50 -43.85
CA TYR A 504 1.19 -1.87 -43.51
C TYR A 504 0.71 -2.64 -44.75
N ASP A 505 1.27 -3.83 -44.92
CA ASP A 505 0.89 -4.80 -45.94
C ASP A 505 0.96 -6.21 -45.31
N PRO A 506 -0.17 -6.93 -45.17
CA PRO A 506 -0.19 -8.26 -44.55
C PRO A 506 0.54 -9.34 -45.37
N SER A 507 0.88 -9.09 -46.63
CA SER A 507 1.72 -9.98 -47.44
C SER A 507 3.21 -9.84 -47.10
N VAL A 508 3.61 -8.66 -46.60
CA VAL A 508 5.01 -8.33 -46.25
C VAL A 508 5.24 -8.41 -44.74
N HIS A 509 4.24 -8.06 -43.94
CA HIS A 509 4.35 -7.86 -42.50
C HIS A 509 3.50 -8.86 -41.73
N GLU A 510 3.96 -9.22 -40.54
CA GLU A 510 3.21 -10.02 -39.58
C GLU A 510 3.39 -9.49 -38.16
N PHE A 511 2.34 -9.64 -37.36
CA PHE A 511 2.41 -9.47 -35.93
C PHE A 511 3.11 -10.68 -35.29
N VAL A 512 3.97 -10.41 -34.32
CA VAL A 512 4.64 -11.43 -33.52
C VAL A 512 4.57 -11.07 -32.05
N ASN A 513 4.45 -12.11 -31.21
CA ASN A 513 4.53 -11.98 -29.77
C ASN A 513 5.57 -12.98 -29.27
N PHE A 514 6.72 -12.49 -28.85
CA PHE A 514 7.86 -13.33 -28.48
C PHE A 514 7.56 -14.12 -27.21
N THR A 515 7.84 -15.42 -27.26
CA THR A 515 7.72 -16.31 -26.11
C THR A 515 8.88 -16.12 -25.14
N LEU A 516 8.80 -16.72 -23.95
CA LEU A 516 9.92 -16.74 -23.01
C LEU A 516 11.20 -17.31 -23.63
N ASP A 517 11.09 -18.40 -24.39
CA ASP A 517 12.25 -19.05 -25.03
C ASP A 517 12.88 -18.14 -26.09
N ASP A 518 12.06 -17.42 -26.87
CA ASP A 518 12.55 -16.43 -27.85
C ASP A 518 13.34 -15.31 -27.15
N VAL A 519 12.75 -14.74 -26.08
CA VAL A 519 13.33 -13.62 -25.32
C VAL A 519 14.65 -14.02 -24.66
N VAL A 520 14.71 -15.21 -24.03
CA VAL A 520 15.95 -15.72 -23.43
C VAL A 520 16.99 -16.02 -24.49
N ALA A 521 16.62 -16.66 -25.61
CA ALA A 521 17.56 -16.96 -26.68
C ALA A 521 18.16 -15.68 -27.30
N ASP A 522 17.35 -14.62 -27.44
CA ASP A 522 17.81 -13.33 -27.96
C ASP A 522 18.77 -12.62 -27.00
N LEU A 523 18.45 -12.61 -25.69
CA LEU A 523 19.33 -12.03 -24.67
C LEU A 523 20.66 -12.79 -24.55
N GLU A 524 20.63 -14.12 -24.58
CA GLU A 524 21.83 -14.97 -24.59
C GLU A 524 22.70 -14.70 -25.82
N ALA A 525 22.09 -14.69 -27.01
CA ALA A 525 22.80 -14.43 -28.25
C ALA A 525 23.41 -13.03 -28.27
N PHE A 526 22.67 -12.01 -27.82
CA PHE A 526 23.17 -10.65 -27.71
C PHE A 526 24.34 -10.57 -26.73
N PHE A 527 24.16 -11.08 -25.51
CA PHE A 527 25.16 -10.95 -24.47
C PHE A 527 26.45 -11.71 -24.80
N GLN A 528 26.34 -12.91 -25.40
CA GLN A 528 27.50 -13.64 -25.90
C GLN A 528 28.25 -12.82 -26.96
N ARG A 529 27.54 -12.27 -27.95
CA ARG A 529 28.17 -11.48 -29.02
C ARG A 529 28.79 -10.18 -28.52
N LEU A 530 28.16 -9.53 -27.53
CA LEU A 530 28.72 -8.36 -26.86
C LEU A 530 30.04 -8.72 -26.18
N ARG A 531 30.11 -9.85 -25.47
CA ARG A 531 31.36 -10.29 -24.82
C ARG A 531 32.45 -10.71 -25.81
N ASP A 532 32.07 -11.22 -26.99
CA ASP A 532 33.05 -11.55 -28.04
C ASP A 532 33.84 -10.31 -28.50
N VAL A 533 33.21 -9.12 -28.49
CA VAL A 533 33.83 -7.86 -28.92
C VAL A 533 34.30 -6.99 -27.76
N ASN A 534 33.68 -7.14 -26.58
CA ASN A 534 34.00 -6.43 -25.37
C ASN A 534 33.88 -7.36 -24.15
N PRO A 535 34.95 -8.10 -23.81
CA PRO A 535 34.93 -9.07 -22.71
C PRO A 535 34.73 -8.47 -21.31
N LYS A 536 34.80 -7.14 -21.17
CA LYS A 536 34.61 -6.43 -19.90
C LYS A 536 33.16 -5.99 -19.67
N ALA A 537 32.30 -6.11 -20.68
CA ALA A 537 30.93 -5.64 -20.61
C ALA A 537 30.14 -6.41 -19.54
N ARG A 538 29.56 -5.67 -18.60
CA ARG A 538 28.59 -6.17 -17.62
C ARG A 538 27.18 -5.73 -18.02
N LEU A 539 26.18 -6.55 -17.74
CA LEU A 539 24.80 -6.33 -18.13
C LEU A 539 23.91 -6.10 -16.91
N ILE A 540 23.14 -5.02 -16.91
CA ILE A 540 22.04 -4.82 -15.96
C ILE A 540 20.73 -4.87 -16.73
N LEU A 541 19.84 -5.77 -16.34
CA LEU A 541 18.49 -5.86 -16.87
C LEU A 541 17.50 -5.23 -15.90
N THR A 542 16.50 -4.53 -16.41
CA THR A 542 15.33 -4.09 -15.65
C THR A 542 14.09 -4.20 -16.53
N VAL A 543 12.91 -4.32 -15.94
CA VAL A 543 11.64 -4.35 -16.67
C VAL A 543 10.95 -2.99 -16.52
N SER A 544 10.40 -2.49 -17.62
CA SER A 544 9.65 -1.23 -17.61
C SER A 544 8.29 -1.42 -16.93
N PRO A 545 7.91 -0.57 -15.96
CA PRO A 545 6.56 -0.57 -15.37
C PRO A 545 5.50 0.05 -16.27
N VAL A 546 5.90 0.76 -17.33
CA VAL A 546 4.97 1.40 -18.27
C VAL A 546 4.22 0.31 -19.05
N SER A 547 2.89 0.34 -18.98
CA SER A 547 2.03 -0.57 -19.75
C SER A 547 1.96 -0.14 -21.22
N PRO A 548 1.83 -1.08 -22.19
CA PRO A 548 1.61 -0.71 -23.59
C PRO A 548 0.30 0.06 -23.76
N VAL A 549 0.26 1.01 -24.71
CA VAL A 549 -0.95 1.75 -25.10
C VAL A 549 -1.98 0.81 -25.70
N ALA A 550 -1.55 -0.11 -26.55
CA ALA A 550 -2.41 -1.08 -27.21
C ALA A 550 -1.76 -2.46 -27.31
N THR A 551 -2.58 -3.49 -27.50
CA THR A 551 -2.17 -4.85 -27.81
C THR A 551 -2.86 -5.28 -29.10
N TYR A 552 -2.13 -5.98 -29.98
CA TYR A 552 -2.74 -6.56 -31.18
C TYR A 552 -3.38 -7.93 -30.90
N GLU A 553 -3.13 -8.52 -29.73
CA GLU A 553 -3.79 -9.73 -29.27
C GLU A 553 -5.30 -9.50 -29.09
N THR A 554 -6.10 -10.55 -29.27
CA THR A 554 -7.55 -10.51 -29.00
C THR A 554 -7.87 -10.61 -27.50
N LYS A 555 -7.04 -9.99 -26.65
CA LYS A 555 -7.10 -10.04 -25.18
C LYS A 555 -7.31 -8.63 -24.63
N HIS A 556 -7.87 -8.54 -23.43
CA HIS A 556 -7.92 -7.27 -22.71
C HIS A 556 -6.51 -6.75 -22.43
N ILE A 557 -6.28 -5.44 -22.56
CA ILE A 557 -4.96 -4.80 -22.45
C ILE A 557 -4.23 -5.15 -21.15
N ILE A 558 -4.91 -5.13 -20.00
CA ILE A 558 -4.33 -5.55 -18.71
C ILE A 558 -3.80 -6.99 -18.76
N ARG A 559 -4.56 -7.93 -19.34
CA ARG A 559 -4.13 -9.34 -19.44
C ARG A 559 -2.92 -9.48 -20.36
N ALA A 560 -2.90 -8.76 -21.48
CA ALA A 560 -1.76 -8.76 -22.39
C ALA A 560 -0.53 -8.17 -21.72
N ALA A 561 -0.64 -6.96 -21.16
CA ALA A 561 0.43 -6.25 -20.46
C ALA A 561 1.03 -7.09 -19.32
N THR A 562 0.21 -7.64 -18.41
CA THR A 562 0.69 -8.51 -17.33
C THR A 562 1.45 -9.73 -17.89
N GLY A 563 0.96 -10.33 -18.97
CA GLY A 563 1.64 -11.43 -19.65
C GLY A 563 3.02 -11.03 -20.19
N MET A 564 3.12 -9.92 -20.91
CA MET A 564 4.39 -9.40 -21.46
C MET A 564 5.41 -9.15 -20.35
N LYS A 565 5.00 -8.42 -19.29
CA LYS A 565 5.92 -8.09 -18.18
C LYS A 565 6.36 -9.33 -17.43
N SER A 566 5.49 -10.32 -17.26
CA SER A 566 5.84 -11.60 -16.63
C SER A 566 6.88 -12.37 -17.44
N VAL A 567 6.74 -12.43 -18.78
CA VAL A 567 7.72 -13.08 -19.66
C VAL A 567 9.08 -12.38 -19.56
N LEU A 568 9.10 -11.05 -19.67
CA LEU A 568 10.34 -10.26 -19.62
C LEU A 568 11.02 -10.37 -18.24
N ARG A 569 10.23 -10.37 -17.16
CA ARG A 569 10.73 -10.50 -15.79
C ARG A 569 11.39 -11.85 -15.55
N VAL A 570 10.76 -12.94 -15.99
CA VAL A 570 11.32 -14.30 -15.90
C VAL A 570 12.58 -14.43 -16.75
N ALA A 571 12.59 -13.86 -17.96
CA ALA A 571 13.78 -13.87 -18.81
C ALA A 571 14.97 -13.16 -18.16
N ALA A 572 14.74 -12.03 -17.49
CA ALA A 572 15.78 -11.32 -16.75
C ALA A 572 16.34 -12.14 -15.57
N ASP A 573 15.49 -12.85 -14.81
CA ASP A 573 15.95 -13.78 -13.76
C ASP A 573 16.81 -14.90 -14.33
N ILE A 574 16.41 -15.49 -15.47
CA ILE A 574 17.18 -16.55 -16.13
C ILE A 574 18.56 -16.03 -16.55
N MET A 575 18.63 -14.83 -17.14
CA MET A 575 19.91 -14.23 -17.54
C MET A 575 20.82 -13.95 -16.34
N ALA A 576 20.29 -13.32 -15.29
CA ALA A 576 21.04 -13.06 -14.07
C ALA A 576 21.51 -14.37 -13.42
N ALA A 577 20.67 -15.42 -13.37
CA ALA A 577 21.05 -16.70 -12.80
C ALA A 577 22.18 -17.40 -13.59
N ARG A 578 22.24 -17.23 -14.91
CA ARG A 578 23.21 -17.91 -15.79
C ARG A 578 24.55 -17.20 -15.94
N HIS A 579 24.59 -15.88 -15.73
CA HIS A 579 25.78 -15.07 -16.00
C HIS A 579 26.16 -14.25 -14.78
N GLU A 580 27.37 -14.46 -14.25
CA GLU A 580 27.90 -13.72 -13.10
C GLU A 580 27.98 -12.20 -13.36
N ASP A 581 28.31 -11.82 -14.60
CA ASP A 581 28.39 -10.44 -15.08
C ASP A 581 27.02 -9.85 -15.52
N CYS A 582 25.91 -10.52 -15.21
CA CYS A 582 24.55 -10.03 -15.44
C CYS A 582 23.78 -9.91 -14.13
N ASP A 583 23.16 -8.75 -13.90
CA ASP A 583 22.29 -8.50 -12.74
C ASP A 583 20.89 -8.02 -13.14
N TYR A 584 19.92 -8.20 -12.26
CA TYR A 584 18.57 -7.66 -12.41
C TYR A 584 18.32 -6.54 -11.39
N PHE A 585 17.94 -5.37 -11.88
CA PHE A 585 17.50 -4.26 -11.04
C PHE A 585 15.96 -4.20 -10.95
N PRO A 586 15.36 -4.30 -9.75
CA PRO A 586 13.90 -4.39 -9.54
C PRO A 586 13.15 -3.05 -9.66
N GLY A 587 13.43 -2.27 -10.72
CA GLY A 587 12.72 -1.01 -10.99
C GLY A 587 11.24 -1.19 -11.31
N TYR A 588 10.89 -2.32 -11.94
CA TYR A 588 9.50 -2.71 -12.21
C TYR A 588 8.70 -2.85 -10.92
N GLU A 589 9.23 -3.61 -9.96
CA GLU A 589 8.55 -3.95 -8.71
C GLU A 589 8.32 -2.71 -7.83
N VAL A 590 9.27 -1.77 -7.79
CA VAL A 590 9.13 -0.53 -7.01
C VAL A 590 7.86 0.24 -7.43
N VAL A 591 7.56 0.28 -8.73
CA VAL A 591 6.38 0.98 -9.25
C VAL A 591 5.14 0.08 -9.22
N ALA A 592 5.24 -1.16 -9.68
CA ALA A 592 4.09 -2.03 -9.92
C ALA A 592 3.59 -2.80 -8.68
N HIS A 593 4.39 -2.93 -7.62
CA HIS A 593 4.00 -3.71 -6.45
C HIS A 593 2.89 -3.00 -5.65
N PRO A 594 1.91 -3.72 -5.07
CA PRO A 594 0.82 -3.11 -4.28
C PRO A 594 1.27 -2.24 -3.09
N ALA A 595 2.52 -2.39 -2.64
CA ALA A 595 3.14 -1.51 -1.64
C ALA A 595 3.23 -0.05 -2.12
N SER A 596 3.30 0.19 -3.44
CA SER A 596 3.21 1.54 -4.02
C SER A 596 1.81 2.15 -3.91
N ARG A 597 0.79 1.34 -3.58
CA ARG A 597 -0.63 1.75 -3.51
C ARG A 597 -1.14 2.46 -4.78
N GLY A 598 -0.48 2.25 -5.92
CA GLY A 598 -0.81 2.87 -7.19
C GLY A 598 -0.43 4.34 -7.31
N THR A 599 0.29 4.93 -6.35
CA THR A 599 0.62 6.38 -6.37
C THR A 599 1.77 6.73 -7.29
N TYR A 600 2.60 5.76 -7.70
CA TYR A 600 3.65 5.95 -8.69
C TYR A 600 3.16 5.84 -10.14
N VAL A 601 1.85 5.74 -10.34
CA VAL A 601 1.21 5.74 -11.64
C VAL A 601 0.21 6.89 -11.68
N ALA A 602 0.26 7.69 -12.75
CA ALA A 602 -0.60 8.84 -12.94
C ALA A 602 -2.08 8.45 -13.18
N ASN A 603 -2.95 9.45 -13.29
CA ASN A 603 -4.40 9.24 -13.47
C ASN A 603 -4.78 8.49 -14.76
N ASP A 604 -3.91 8.44 -15.75
CA ASP A 604 -4.08 7.65 -16.97
C ASP A 604 -3.83 6.14 -16.75
N LEU A 605 -3.40 5.76 -15.54
CA LEU A 605 -3.06 4.40 -15.13
C LEU A 605 -1.91 3.76 -15.93
N ARG A 606 -1.09 4.58 -16.62
CA ARG A 606 0.03 4.12 -17.46
C ARG A 606 1.32 4.89 -17.17
N THR A 607 1.25 6.21 -17.08
CA THR A 607 2.42 7.07 -16.95
C THR A 607 3.01 6.96 -15.55
N VAL A 608 4.32 6.75 -15.46
CA VAL A 608 5.01 6.75 -14.17
C VAL A 608 5.15 8.18 -13.69
N THR A 609 4.80 8.45 -12.43
CA THR A 609 4.91 9.81 -11.89
C THR A 609 6.39 10.19 -11.67
N PRO A 610 6.72 11.50 -11.64
CA PRO A 610 8.08 11.96 -11.33
C PRO A 610 8.62 11.38 -10.01
N GLU A 611 7.78 11.27 -8.98
CA GLU A 611 8.16 10.72 -7.68
C GLU A 611 8.53 9.22 -7.78
N GLY A 612 7.78 8.45 -8.57
CA GLY A 612 8.06 7.05 -8.81
C GLY A 612 9.36 6.84 -9.57
N ALA A 613 9.57 7.63 -10.62
CA ALA A 613 10.80 7.61 -11.40
C ALA A 613 12.02 8.02 -10.55
N ALA A 614 11.89 9.07 -9.74
CA ALA A 614 12.94 9.52 -8.82
C ALA A 614 13.26 8.48 -7.75
N HIS A 615 12.25 7.77 -7.21
CA HIS A 615 12.49 6.69 -6.27
C HIS A 615 13.31 5.56 -6.92
N VAL A 616 12.91 5.09 -8.10
CA VAL A 616 13.64 4.05 -8.82
C VAL A 616 15.08 4.47 -9.11
N ALA A 617 15.28 5.69 -9.63
CA ALA A 617 16.62 6.23 -9.88
C ALA A 617 17.48 6.29 -8.61
N ARG A 618 16.91 6.76 -7.50
CA ARG A 618 17.60 6.84 -6.20
C ARG A 618 18.05 5.47 -5.72
N LEU A 619 17.20 4.44 -5.82
CA LEU A 619 17.57 3.08 -5.45
C LEU A 619 18.66 2.52 -6.35
N PHE A 620 18.59 2.77 -7.66
CA PHE A 620 19.63 2.37 -8.59
C PHE A 620 20.98 2.96 -8.17
N LEU A 621 21.05 4.28 -7.97
CA LEU A 621 22.28 4.98 -7.57
C LEU A 621 22.80 4.52 -6.20
N LYS A 622 21.91 4.38 -5.22
CA LYS A 622 22.24 3.88 -3.87
C LYS A 622 22.96 2.54 -3.92
N HIS A 623 22.44 1.59 -4.69
CA HIS A 623 22.90 0.20 -4.67
C HIS A 623 24.00 -0.12 -5.68
N TYR A 624 24.02 0.57 -6.82
CA TYR A 624 25.00 0.33 -7.88
C TYR A 624 26.16 1.32 -7.82
N ALA A 625 25.95 2.60 -7.50
CA ALA A 625 27.00 3.62 -7.51
C ALA A 625 27.53 3.99 -6.10
N GLY A 626 26.87 3.53 -5.02
CA GLY A 626 27.26 3.86 -3.65
C GLY A 626 27.00 5.33 -3.27
N SER A 627 26.32 6.09 -4.13
CA SER A 627 25.95 7.50 -3.90
C SER A 627 24.75 7.55 -2.96
N GLY A 628 25.00 7.84 -1.68
CA GLY A 628 23.96 8.06 -0.66
C GLY A 628 23.46 9.51 -0.57
N SER A 629 23.90 10.41 -1.45
CA SER A 629 23.42 11.80 -1.44
C SER A 629 22.01 11.86 -1.98
N GLY A 630 21.04 12.03 -1.08
CA GLY A 630 19.63 12.33 -1.39
C GLY A 630 19.40 13.69 -2.06
N ARG A 631 20.28 14.13 -2.97
CA ARG A 631 19.93 15.14 -3.95
C ARG A 631 19.02 14.45 -4.95
N SER A 632 17.72 14.63 -4.74
CA SER A 632 16.73 14.37 -5.78
C SER A 632 17.17 15.11 -7.04
N ALA A 633 17.66 14.37 -8.03
CA ALA A 633 17.60 14.82 -9.41
C ALA A 633 16.11 14.80 -9.81
N ALA A 634 15.34 15.73 -9.27
CA ALA A 634 14.14 16.15 -9.96
C ALA A 634 14.63 16.70 -11.29
N ARG A 635 14.25 16.04 -12.39
CA ARG A 635 14.14 16.75 -13.67
C ARG A 635 13.30 18.00 -13.41
N ASP A 636 13.54 19.10 -14.13
CA ASP A 636 12.48 20.10 -14.25
C ASP A 636 11.23 19.35 -14.76
N ASP A 637 10.16 19.37 -13.96
CA ASP A 637 8.97 18.50 -14.05
C ASP A 637 8.12 18.72 -15.33
N ASP A 638 8.58 19.53 -16.28
CA ASP A 638 7.86 19.94 -17.49
C ASP A 638 8.34 19.24 -18.78
N GLU A 639 9.39 18.41 -18.73
CA GLU A 639 9.96 17.80 -19.94
C GLU A 639 9.35 16.42 -20.32
N PRO A 640 8.64 16.30 -21.47
CA PRO A 640 7.88 15.09 -21.81
C PRO A 640 8.76 13.90 -22.21
N VAL A 641 8.53 12.72 -21.62
CA VAL A 641 9.22 11.48 -21.98
C VAL A 641 8.92 11.08 -23.43
N ILE A 642 9.94 10.77 -24.23
CA ILE A 642 9.72 10.35 -25.63
C ILE A 642 9.36 8.86 -25.69
N CYS A 643 8.11 8.55 -26.06
CA CYS A 643 7.58 7.18 -26.11
C CYS A 643 6.93 6.88 -27.47
N ASP A 644 7.56 6.02 -28.28
CA ASP A 644 7.02 5.68 -29.63
C ASP A 644 5.67 4.93 -29.56
N ASP A 645 5.36 4.32 -28.43
CA ASP A 645 4.11 3.59 -28.18
C ASP A 645 2.90 4.54 -28.05
N GLU A 646 3.13 5.83 -27.74
CA GLU A 646 2.08 6.86 -27.69
C GLU A 646 1.58 7.29 -29.07
N LEU A 647 2.28 6.92 -30.15
CA LEU A 647 1.81 7.14 -31.52
C LEU A 647 0.55 6.34 -31.88
N LEU A 648 0.10 5.46 -30.97
CA LEU A 648 -1.13 4.66 -31.11
C LEU A 648 -2.38 5.34 -30.51
N LEU A 649 -2.21 6.48 -29.82
CA LEU A 649 -3.30 7.33 -29.31
C LEU A 649 -3.87 8.21 -30.42
#